data_AF-A0A517XPI0-F1
#
_entry.id   AF-A0A517XPI0-F1
#
_cell.length_a   1.000
_cell.length_b   1.000
_cell.length_c   1.000
_cell.angle_alpha   90.00
_cell.angle_beta   90.00
_cell.angle_gamma   90.00
#
_symmetry.space_group_name_H-M   'P 1'
#
loop_
_entity.id
_entity.type
_entity.pdbx_description
1 polymer ?
#
loop_
_entity_poly.entity_id
_entity_poly.type
_entity_poly.pdbx_seq_one_letter_code
_entity_poly.pdbx_strand_id
1 'polypeptide(L)'
;MTHHPQRHAALRVEVLERRDQPAVVAPNAIPFGAMSGAVPDVSLIDPATTAVVGRVRAYEDTFAGGVRAAVGDLNGDGAPEVVTGPGPGGGPRVVVVDGATGLPVASFLAYEPSFAGGVDVAVGDLDGDGRPEIITGAGNGGGPLVKVFDVLVDPVTQQVTGAAQRDAFFAYEEAFRGGVFVAAGDLDGDGRAEMVLGTGVGGGPRVRAVRGTPDHAEVLNIFAYEDTSRHGVRVAAGDLDGDGRTEVVTGTGSGSGPRVRLLSGLDGSELASFFAFDPATRTGVTVGVTAGQVVAWPTVATDTPVRRFDLGGARLGEAVVPFDPIRTPLVDAAQQTLAGNEVDALLARAAAASASSDAIIAVVDRNGRILGVRVEGRVAAEVTTTPEGLVFAVDGAVSKARTGAFFGNNQAPLTSRTVQFISQSTITEREVNSNPSVTDPNSTVRGPGFVAPVGIAGHFPPGIAFTPQVDLFGIEHTNRDGTYHVGPDRIKGTADDVRLAERFNADPAFVPAGQSLAPPDSYGFETRLARGAQNRGVATLPGGVPVFKNGQVVGGVGVFFPGRTGFATEENSALSTTYNPALPDRSLEAEWVAVAAVGGYATQTPVGPLGGVPLPFGFGLPFGRIDLVGITLDIVGPGGPFGGLDAVLAVGNAVGRGSPADGTNRPVAAGPDGLPNTADDVLLRAGAPVPEGWLVRPHDGVGVTRAEVEAAIANGLAEATLTRAAIRLPLGSRTRMVFAVTDLTGEVVGLYRMPDATVFSIDVAVAKARNVTYYADPAKLQPADQVPGLPAGVAFTNRTFRYLSLPHFPEGIDGAPPGPFSQLLDGGADPLFARTVGAPLPASAYRSVLGYDAFNPGTNFRDPTNVLNQNGVVFFPGSAPLYRGSLIGGLGVSGDGVDQDDVVTAGGAVGFDVPPTVLRADQVFVAGVRLPYQKFNRNPQG
;
A
#
# COMPACT_ATOMS: atom_id res chain seq x y z
N MET A 1 -26.42 41.90 -60.47
CA MET A 1 -25.08 41.85 -59.85
C MET A 1 -25.08 42.80 -58.67
N THR A 2 -25.29 42.26 -57.48
CA THR A 2 -25.22 43.01 -56.22
C THR A 2 -24.62 42.07 -55.19
N HIS A 3 -23.39 42.36 -54.79
CA HIS A 3 -22.58 41.60 -53.83
C HIS A 3 -23.12 41.79 -52.41
N HIS A 4 -23.44 40.68 -51.74
CA HIS A 4 -23.56 40.64 -50.27
C HIS A 4 -22.18 40.31 -49.66
N PRO A 5 -21.70 41.04 -48.64
CA PRO A 5 -20.46 40.71 -47.94
C PRO A 5 -20.70 39.61 -46.90
N GLN A 6 -19.83 38.60 -46.92
CA GLN A 6 -19.77 37.54 -45.91
C GLN A 6 -19.32 38.13 -44.57
N ARG A 7 -20.11 37.89 -43.51
CA ARG A 7 -19.69 38.12 -42.12
C ARG A 7 -18.78 36.96 -41.70
N HIS A 8 -17.51 37.24 -41.43
CA HIS A 8 -16.65 36.34 -40.68
C HIS A 8 -17.12 36.32 -39.22
N ALA A 9 -17.66 35.20 -38.76
CA ALA A 9 -17.84 34.94 -37.35
C ALA A 9 -16.48 34.61 -36.74
N ALA A 10 -15.93 35.51 -35.93
CA ALA A 10 -14.83 35.18 -35.05
C ALA A 10 -15.38 34.26 -33.95
N LEU A 11 -14.96 32.98 -33.95
CA LEU A 11 -15.11 32.10 -32.81
C LEU A 11 -14.31 32.71 -31.65
N ARG A 12 -15.00 33.35 -30.70
CA ARG A 12 -14.49 33.52 -29.35
C ARG A 12 -14.68 32.18 -28.65
N VAL A 13 -13.58 31.51 -28.33
CA VAL A 13 -13.56 30.45 -27.33
C VAL A 13 -13.81 31.13 -26.00
N GLU A 14 -15.03 31.05 -25.48
CA GLU A 14 -15.26 31.30 -24.06
C GLU A 14 -14.63 30.13 -23.31
N VAL A 15 -13.72 30.45 -22.38
CA VAL A 15 -13.12 29.48 -21.46
C VAL A 15 -14.27 28.85 -20.68
N LEU A 16 -14.37 27.52 -20.75
CA LEU A 16 -15.29 26.73 -19.94
C LEU A 16 -15.10 27.15 -18.46
N GLU A 17 -16.17 27.51 -17.77
CA GLU A 17 -16.12 27.84 -16.33
C GLU A 17 -15.34 26.74 -15.58
N ARG A 18 -14.27 27.14 -14.86
CA ARG A 18 -13.56 26.25 -13.93
C ARG A 18 -14.60 25.75 -12.93
N ARG A 19 -14.83 24.44 -12.89
CA ARG A 19 -15.51 23.80 -11.76
C ARG A 19 -14.50 23.75 -10.62
N ASP A 20 -14.54 24.76 -9.76
CA ASP A 20 -13.64 24.87 -8.63
C ASP A 20 -13.84 23.69 -7.68
N GLN A 21 -12.92 22.71 -7.72
CA GLN A 21 -12.65 21.91 -6.54
C GLN A 21 -11.98 22.85 -5.53
N PRO A 22 -12.43 22.87 -4.26
CA PRO A 22 -11.75 23.68 -3.26
C PRO A 22 -10.30 23.21 -3.13
N ALA A 23 -9.35 24.13 -3.28
CA ALA A 23 -7.93 23.85 -3.11
C ALA A 23 -7.66 23.21 -1.74
N VAL A 24 -6.74 22.25 -1.69
CA VAL A 24 -6.32 21.58 -0.44
C VAL A 24 -5.67 22.57 0.54
N VAL A 25 -4.99 23.58 0.00
CA VAL A 25 -4.37 24.66 0.77
C VAL A 25 -5.18 25.95 0.56
N ALA A 26 -5.73 26.48 1.65
CA ALA A 26 -6.39 27.79 1.59
C ALA A 26 -5.34 28.90 1.40
N PRO A 27 -5.65 30.01 0.66
CA PRO A 27 -4.74 31.13 0.42
C PRO A 27 -4.06 31.74 1.65
N ASN A 28 -4.67 31.57 2.82
CA ASN A 28 -4.25 32.13 4.11
C ASN A 28 -3.86 31.06 5.15
N ALA A 29 -3.75 29.79 4.75
CA ALA A 29 -3.43 28.69 5.66
C ALA A 29 -2.05 28.88 6.32
N ILE A 30 -1.96 28.59 7.61
CA ILE A 30 -0.70 28.59 8.35
C ILE A 30 -0.05 27.22 8.21
N PRO A 31 1.17 27.11 7.65
CA PRO A 31 1.89 25.85 7.66
C PRO A 31 2.51 25.60 9.04
N PHE A 32 2.08 24.52 9.70
CA PHE A 32 2.68 24.00 10.91
C PHE A 32 3.50 22.76 10.57
N GLY A 33 4.81 22.92 10.42
CA GLY A 33 5.70 21.79 10.21
C GLY A 33 5.89 20.96 11.48
N ALA A 34 5.92 19.63 11.31
CA ALA A 34 6.10 18.70 12.41
C ALA A 34 7.38 18.98 13.19
N MET A 35 7.35 18.73 14.50
CA MET A 35 8.53 18.88 15.33
C MET A 35 9.43 17.64 15.28
N SER A 36 10.66 17.78 15.76
CA SER A 36 11.57 16.63 15.87
C SER A 36 10.96 15.54 16.74
N GLY A 37 11.02 14.29 16.26
CA GLY A 37 10.40 13.12 16.87
C GLY A 37 8.99 12.79 16.38
N ALA A 38 8.36 13.66 15.60
CA ALA A 38 7.08 13.39 14.93
C ALA A 38 7.29 12.97 13.46
N VAL A 39 6.26 12.37 12.85
CA VAL A 39 6.20 12.15 11.39
C VAL A 39 6.34 13.49 10.64
N PRO A 40 6.99 13.55 9.46
CA PRO A 40 7.35 14.81 8.82
C PRO A 40 6.20 15.43 8.01
N ASP A 41 5.06 15.60 8.68
CA ASP A 41 3.87 16.24 8.14
C ASP A 41 3.91 17.75 8.36
N VAL A 42 3.29 18.50 7.46
CA VAL A 42 2.95 19.91 7.64
C VAL A 42 1.44 19.98 7.78
N SER A 43 0.95 20.37 8.95
CA SER A 43 -0.47 20.65 9.17
C SER A 43 -0.81 22.04 8.66
N LEU A 44 -1.89 22.17 7.93
CA LEU A 44 -2.40 23.42 7.41
C LEU A 44 -3.52 23.89 8.33
N ILE A 45 -3.33 25.05 8.95
CA ILE A 45 -4.26 25.59 9.93
C ILE A 45 -5.03 26.75 9.30
N ASP A 46 -6.35 26.71 9.34
CA ASP A 46 -7.19 27.84 8.95
C ASP A 46 -7.01 28.98 9.95
N PRO A 47 -6.60 30.18 9.50
CA PRO A 47 -6.32 31.29 10.41
C PRO A 47 -7.56 31.87 11.09
N ALA A 48 -8.75 31.73 10.51
CA ALA A 48 -9.99 32.24 11.08
C ALA A 48 -10.49 31.34 12.23
N THR A 49 -10.51 30.03 11.98
CA THR A 49 -11.12 29.03 12.87
C THR A 49 -10.13 28.28 13.74
N THR A 50 -8.83 28.34 13.42
CA THR A 50 -7.75 27.54 14.03
C THR A 50 -7.91 26.02 13.87
N ALA A 51 -8.83 25.58 13.02
CA ALA A 51 -8.96 24.18 12.68
C ALA A 51 -7.79 23.75 11.77
N VAL A 52 -7.31 22.52 11.96
CA VAL A 52 -6.47 21.87 10.95
C VAL A 52 -7.37 21.55 9.77
N VAL A 53 -7.13 22.19 8.63
CA VAL A 53 -7.93 22.06 7.40
C VAL A 53 -7.29 21.14 6.36
N GLY A 54 -6.03 20.78 6.57
CA GLY A 54 -5.31 19.82 5.73
C GLY A 54 -3.99 19.40 6.35
N ARG A 55 -3.36 18.39 5.75
CA ARG A 55 -1.98 18.00 6.05
C ARG A 55 -1.27 17.63 4.75
N VAL A 56 0.00 18.00 4.62
CA VAL A 56 0.85 17.59 3.50
C VAL A 56 2.10 16.88 4.02
N ARG A 57 2.56 15.86 3.30
CA ARG A 57 3.75 15.09 3.65
C ARG A 57 4.85 15.32 2.62
N ALA A 58 5.98 15.87 3.05
CA ALA A 58 7.05 16.27 2.15
C ALA A 58 8.32 15.40 2.24
N TYR A 59 8.49 14.64 3.33
CA TYR A 59 9.65 13.78 3.55
C TYR A 59 9.25 12.34 3.87
N GLU A 60 10.20 11.44 3.75
CA GLU A 60 10.03 10.01 4.00
C GLU A 60 9.62 9.76 5.46
N ASP A 61 8.73 8.81 5.73
CA ASP A 61 8.23 8.48 7.07
C ASP A 61 9.32 8.03 8.08
N THR A 62 10.57 7.86 7.64
CA THR A 62 11.74 7.58 8.49
C THR A 62 12.42 8.84 8.99
N PHE A 63 12.12 9.99 8.39
CA PHE A 63 12.68 11.27 8.79
C PHE A 63 11.92 11.84 9.99
N ALA A 64 12.62 12.02 11.11
CA ALA A 64 12.09 12.55 12.36
C ALA A 64 12.79 13.84 12.81
N GLY A 65 13.48 14.53 11.90
CA GLY A 65 14.18 15.79 12.20
C GLY A 65 13.24 17.00 12.36
N GLY A 66 11.94 16.82 12.08
CA GLY A 66 10.94 17.88 12.00
C GLY A 66 10.95 18.59 10.65
N VAL A 67 9.97 19.43 10.38
CA VAL A 67 9.78 20.16 9.12
C VAL A 67 9.60 21.64 9.41
N ARG A 68 10.19 22.49 8.58
CA ARG A 68 9.87 23.92 8.48
C ARG A 68 9.15 24.14 7.16
N ALA A 69 8.20 25.05 7.13
CA ALA A 69 7.36 25.23 5.97
C ALA A 69 6.93 26.69 5.80
N ALA A 70 6.75 27.10 4.55
CA ALA A 70 6.23 28.38 4.12
C ALA A 70 5.15 28.14 3.05
N VAL A 71 4.23 29.08 2.89
CA VAL A 71 3.13 29.02 1.91
C VAL A 71 3.19 30.25 1.02
N GLY A 72 3.00 30.07 -0.29
CA GLY A 72 2.90 31.17 -1.26
C GLY A 72 2.50 30.65 -2.64
N ASP A 73 1.80 31.48 -3.41
CA ASP A 73 1.39 31.16 -4.78
C ASP A 73 2.57 31.39 -5.74
N LEU A 74 3.40 30.35 -5.89
CA LEU A 74 4.62 30.37 -6.69
C LEU A 74 4.31 30.32 -8.20
N ASN A 75 3.16 29.75 -8.55
CA ASN A 75 2.83 29.41 -9.92
C ASN A 75 1.81 30.40 -10.55
N GLY A 76 1.10 31.17 -9.71
CA GLY A 76 0.14 32.21 -10.07
C GLY A 76 -1.26 31.70 -10.40
N ASP A 77 -1.66 30.53 -9.89
CA ASP A 77 -2.95 29.90 -10.17
C ASP A 77 -4.05 30.18 -9.13
N GLY A 78 -3.69 30.89 -8.04
CA GLY A 78 -4.58 31.23 -6.93
C GLY A 78 -4.69 30.16 -5.83
N ALA A 79 -3.98 29.03 -5.93
CA ALA A 79 -3.91 27.98 -4.91
C ALA A 79 -2.46 27.85 -4.42
N PRO A 80 -2.09 28.41 -3.26
CA PRO A 80 -0.69 28.56 -2.89
C PRO A 80 0.01 27.24 -2.58
N GLU A 81 1.25 27.09 -3.06
CA GLU A 81 2.12 25.96 -2.75
C GLU A 81 2.61 25.98 -1.30
N VAL A 82 2.96 24.80 -0.78
CA VAL A 82 3.69 24.63 0.48
C VAL A 82 5.15 24.29 0.17
N VAL A 83 6.07 25.18 0.54
CA VAL A 83 7.51 24.95 0.45
C VAL A 83 8.01 24.43 1.78
N THR A 84 8.76 23.33 1.77
CA THR A 84 9.23 22.67 2.99
C THR A 84 10.74 22.51 3.01
N GLY A 85 11.31 22.69 4.20
CA GLY A 85 12.71 22.42 4.53
C GLY A 85 12.79 21.43 5.70
N PRO A 86 13.72 20.47 5.69
CA PRO A 86 13.81 19.50 6.76
C PRO A 86 14.53 20.13 7.96
N GLY A 87 14.18 19.71 9.17
CA GLY A 87 14.92 20.05 10.38
C GLY A 87 16.26 19.32 10.50
N PRO A 88 17.00 19.52 11.62
CA PRO A 88 18.31 18.90 11.84
C PRO A 88 18.30 17.37 11.68
N GLY A 89 19.37 16.82 11.11
CA GLY A 89 19.47 15.40 10.74
C GLY A 89 18.88 15.08 9.36
N GLY A 90 18.18 16.04 8.74
CA GLY A 90 17.75 15.97 7.35
C GLY A 90 18.80 16.58 6.42
N GLY A 91 18.95 15.99 5.22
CA GLY A 91 19.77 16.57 4.15
C GLY A 91 19.20 17.90 3.64
N PRO A 92 19.86 18.61 2.71
CA PRO A 92 19.48 19.97 2.33
C PRO A 92 18.34 20.03 1.30
N ARG A 93 17.46 19.01 1.26
CA ARG A 93 16.42 18.87 0.23
C ARG A 93 15.20 19.71 0.57
N VAL A 94 14.97 20.76 -0.21
CA VAL A 94 13.73 21.53 -0.22
C VAL A 94 12.72 20.81 -1.10
N VAL A 95 11.46 20.73 -0.65
CA VAL A 95 10.36 20.10 -1.39
C VAL A 95 9.21 21.10 -1.51
N VAL A 96 8.69 21.25 -2.72
CA VAL A 96 7.53 22.09 -3.04
C VAL A 96 6.33 21.18 -3.25
N VAL A 97 5.25 21.46 -2.55
CA VAL A 97 3.98 20.73 -2.59
C VAL A 97 2.91 21.65 -3.19
N ASP A 98 2.17 21.13 -4.17
CA ASP A 98 1.13 21.87 -4.89
C ASP A 98 -0.08 22.16 -4.01
N GLY A 99 -0.56 23.41 -4.08
CA GLY A 99 -1.64 23.93 -3.24
C GLY A 99 -3.01 23.37 -3.57
N ALA A 100 -3.23 23.01 -4.83
CA ALA A 100 -4.50 22.46 -5.30
C ALA A 100 -4.65 20.97 -4.95
N THR A 101 -3.56 20.21 -5.00
CA THR A 101 -3.56 18.74 -4.91
C THR A 101 -2.97 18.19 -3.61
N GLY A 102 -2.14 18.96 -2.91
CA GLY A 102 -1.44 18.53 -1.70
C GLY A 102 -0.28 17.56 -1.96
N LEU A 103 0.21 17.46 -3.20
CA LEU A 103 1.25 16.51 -3.61
C LEU A 103 2.59 17.21 -3.92
N PRO A 104 3.75 16.59 -3.64
CA PRO A 104 5.05 17.13 -4.05
C PRO A 104 5.15 17.27 -5.57
N VAL A 105 5.48 18.47 -6.05
CA VAL A 105 5.61 18.80 -7.48
C VAL A 105 7.04 19.13 -7.89
N ALA A 106 7.87 19.59 -6.95
CA ALA A 106 9.29 19.82 -7.18
C ALA A 106 10.13 19.52 -5.94
N SER A 107 11.41 19.21 -6.14
CA SER A 107 12.39 19.20 -5.05
C SER A 107 13.78 19.53 -5.58
N PHE A 108 14.62 20.12 -4.73
CA PHE A 108 16.00 20.47 -5.06
C PHE A 108 16.87 20.51 -3.79
N LEU A 109 18.19 20.40 -3.97
CA LEU A 109 19.14 20.56 -2.86
C LEU A 109 19.54 22.03 -2.74
N ALA A 110 19.19 22.68 -1.62
CA ALA A 110 19.53 24.08 -1.39
C ALA A 110 21.02 24.27 -1.09
N TYR A 111 21.64 23.29 -0.45
CA TYR A 111 23.04 23.29 -0.03
C TYR A 111 23.75 22.00 -0.46
N GLU A 112 25.04 21.91 -0.12
CA GLU A 112 25.87 20.75 -0.41
C GLU A 112 25.21 19.44 0.04
N PRO A 113 25.15 18.38 -0.78
CA PRO A 113 24.38 17.17 -0.48
C PRO A 113 24.69 16.51 0.87
N SER A 114 25.90 16.69 1.40
CA SER A 114 26.34 16.16 2.70
C SER A 114 25.90 16.99 3.91
N PHE A 115 25.30 18.16 3.71
CA PHE A 115 24.87 19.05 4.77
C PHE A 115 23.61 18.51 5.48
N ALA A 116 23.74 18.17 6.76
CA ALA A 116 22.66 17.59 7.57
C ALA A 116 22.07 18.55 8.63
N GLY A 117 22.38 19.85 8.54
CA GLY A 117 21.92 20.85 9.51
C GLY A 117 20.44 21.23 9.37
N GLY A 118 19.78 20.74 8.32
CA GLY A 118 18.43 21.13 7.91
C GLY A 118 18.38 22.48 7.20
N VAL A 119 17.19 22.84 6.71
CA VAL A 119 16.93 24.07 5.93
C VAL A 119 15.76 24.83 6.55
N ASP A 120 15.91 26.13 6.72
CA ASP A 120 14.83 27.07 7.01
C ASP A 120 14.34 27.69 5.70
N VAL A 121 13.03 27.89 5.56
CA VAL A 121 12.41 28.27 4.29
C VAL A 121 11.45 29.44 4.49
N ALA A 122 11.47 30.38 3.55
CA ALA A 122 10.52 31.48 3.41
C ALA A 122 10.19 31.69 1.93
N VAL A 123 9.10 32.39 1.66
CA VAL A 123 8.62 32.71 0.31
C VAL A 123 8.25 34.19 0.28
N GLY A 124 8.66 34.91 -0.76
CA GLY A 124 8.33 36.34 -0.93
C GLY A 124 8.79 36.87 -2.29
N ASP A 125 8.05 37.84 -2.83
CA ASP A 125 8.35 38.49 -4.12
C ASP A 125 9.44 39.55 -3.92
N LEU A 126 10.70 39.17 -4.18
CA LEU A 126 11.89 39.99 -3.95
C LEU A 126 12.19 40.92 -5.14
N ASP A 127 11.60 40.68 -6.32
CA ASP A 127 11.83 41.48 -7.52
C ASP A 127 10.61 42.18 -8.13
N GLY A 128 9.48 42.10 -7.46
CA GLY A 128 8.25 42.81 -7.79
C GLY A 128 7.63 42.39 -9.11
N ASP A 129 7.86 41.15 -9.56
CA ASP A 129 7.26 40.61 -10.78
C ASP A 129 5.87 39.97 -10.53
N GLY A 130 5.46 39.86 -9.26
CA GLY A 130 4.20 39.28 -8.82
C GLY A 130 4.26 37.77 -8.61
N ARG A 131 5.42 37.13 -8.75
CA ARG A 131 5.68 35.73 -8.39
C ARG A 131 6.72 35.70 -7.27
N PRO A 132 6.48 34.97 -6.18
CA PRO A 132 7.43 34.96 -5.09
C PRO A 132 8.59 33.98 -5.29
N GLU A 133 9.78 34.36 -4.83
CA GLU A 133 10.97 33.51 -4.77
C GLU A 133 10.97 32.60 -3.54
N ILE A 134 11.76 31.51 -3.62
CA ILE A 134 12.06 30.66 -2.46
C ILE A 134 13.36 31.14 -1.80
N ILE A 135 13.28 31.48 -0.51
CA ILE A 135 14.43 31.87 0.32
C ILE A 135 14.76 30.72 1.27
N THR A 136 16.03 30.37 1.36
CA THR A 136 16.52 29.29 2.23
C THR A 136 17.59 29.79 3.17
N GLY A 137 17.53 29.35 4.43
CA GLY A 137 18.54 29.56 5.46
C GLY A 137 19.16 28.24 5.91
N ALA A 138 20.49 28.18 6.00
CA ALA A 138 21.17 26.99 6.47
C ALA A 138 20.92 26.80 7.98
N GLY A 139 20.54 25.59 8.38
CA GLY A 139 20.29 25.25 9.78
C GLY A 139 21.56 25.09 10.63
N ASN A 140 21.39 24.56 11.85
CA ASN A 140 22.47 24.42 12.83
C ASN A 140 23.63 23.56 12.31
N GLY A 141 24.87 23.98 12.59
CA GLY A 141 26.09 23.38 12.06
C GLY A 141 26.51 23.94 10.69
N GLY A 142 25.62 24.66 10.00
CA GLY A 142 25.92 25.45 8.81
C GLY A 142 26.32 26.89 9.13
N GLY A 143 26.95 27.56 8.17
CA GLY A 143 27.14 29.02 8.25
C GLY A 143 25.79 29.77 8.22
N PRO A 144 25.75 31.09 8.51
CA PRO A 144 24.55 31.91 8.33
C PRO A 144 24.29 32.20 6.83
N LEU A 145 24.35 31.15 6.00
CA LEU A 145 24.24 31.23 4.54
C LEU A 145 22.77 31.28 4.14
N VAL A 146 22.40 32.33 3.43
CA VAL A 146 21.09 32.51 2.80
C VAL A 146 21.24 32.27 1.30
N LYS A 147 20.27 31.58 0.70
CA LYS A 147 20.18 31.44 -0.76
C LYS A 147 18.77 31.74 -1.24
N VAL A 148 18.69 32.37 -2.39
CA VAL A 148 17.44 32.75 -3.08
C VAL A 148 17.32 31.93 -4.36
N PHE A 149 16.13 31.42 -4.64
CA PHE A 149 15.84 30.61 -5.81
C PHE A 149 14.63 31.15 -6.57
N ASP A 150 14.80 31.33 -7.88
CA ASP A 150 13.70 31.59 -8.81
C ASP A 150 12.94 30.29 -9.07
N VAL A 151 11.61 30.36 -9.04
CA VAL A 151 10.76 29.18 -9.25
C VAL A 151 10.61 28.90 -10.74
N LEU A 152 10.85 27.65 -11.15
CA LEU A 152 10.67 27.21 -12.53
C LEU A 152 9.26 26.68 -12.73
N VAL A 153 8.47 27.33 -13.58
CA VAL A 153 7.08 26.98 -13.87
C VAL A 153 6.94 26.52 -15.31
N ASP A 154 6.22 25.41 -15.55
CA ASP A 154 5.86 24.97 -16.89
C ASP A 154 4.87 25.96 -17.53
N PRO A 155 5.18 26.55 -18.69
CA PRO A 155 4.35 27.62 -19.27
C PRO A 155 3.00 27.13 -19.83
N VAL A 156 2.82 25.82 -19.99
CA VAL A 156 1.57 25.20 -20.49
C VAL A 156 0.71 24.73 -19.34
N THR A 157 1.29 24.01 -18.38
CA THR A 157 0.54 23.41 -17.27
C THR A 157 0.44 24.31 -16.04
N GLN A 158 1.21 25.40 -16.00
CA GLN A 158 1.38 26.29 -14.84
C GLN A 158 1.88 25.58 -13.58
N GLN A 159 2.46 24.38 -13.69
CA GLN A 159 2.97 23.64 -12.54
C GLN A 159 4.41 24.02 -12.21
N VAL A 160 4.75 24.01 -10.92
CA VAL A 160 6.14 24.16 -10.46
C VAL A 160 6.93 22.90 -10.83
N THR A 161 8.04 23.07 -11.54
CA THR A 161 8.89 21.98 -12.04
C THR A 161 10.28 21.93 -11.38
N GLY A 162 10.67 22.98 -10.68
CA GLY A 162 11.98 23.09 -10.06
C GLY A 162 12.25 24.50 -9.53
N ALA A 163 13.50 24.74 -9.14
CA ALA A 163 13.96 26.07 -8.76
C ALA A 163 15.42 26.27 -9.21
N ALA A 164 15.77 27.49 -9.61
CA ALA A 164 17.12 27.87 -10.03
C ALA A 164 17.73 28.84 -9.01
N GLN A 165 18.96 28.59 -8.56
CA GLN A 165 19.61 29.49 -7.60
C GLN A 165 19.88 30.84 -8.26
N ARG A 166 19.28 31.90 -7.71
CA ARG A 166 19.46 33.29 -8.12
C ARG A 166 20.61 33.96 -7.37
N ASP A 167 20.66 33.77 -6.05
CA ASP A 167 21.59 34.50 -5.19
C ASP A 167 22.04 33.67 -3.97
N ALA A 168 23.17 34.06 -3.36
CA ALA A 168 23.74 33.46 -2.17
C ALA A 168 24.64 34.43 -1.39
N PHE A 169 24.41 34.60 -0.08
CA PHE A 169 25.25 35.47 0.77
C PHE A 169 25.21 35.03 2.25
N PHE A 170 26.20 35.47 3.03
CA PHE A 170 26.19 35.26 4.49
C PHE A 170 25.49 36.42 5.19
N ALA A 171 24.43 36.10 5.95
CA ALA A 171 23.63 37.09 6.69
C ALA A 171 24.40 37.76 7.83
N TYR A 172 25.35 37.01 8.42
CA TYR A 172 26.16 37.36 9.58
C TYR A 172 27.62 36.93 9.37
N GLU A 173 28.46 37.02 10.40
CA GLU A 173 29.85 36.58 10.35
C GLU A 173 29.98 35.16 9.78
N GLU A 174 30.75 35.01 8.70
CA GLU A 174 30.87 33.75 7.97
C GLU A 174 31.33 32.59 8.85
N ALA A 175 32.11 32.84 9.91
CA ALA A 175 32.59 31.82 10.85
C ALA A 175 31.50 31.32 11.83
N PHE A 176 30.37 32.02 11.97
CA PHE A 176 29.26 31.60 12.81
C PHE A 176 28.67 30.28 12.29
N ARG A 177 28.27 29.37 13.19
CA ARG A 177 27.76 28.03 12.82
C ARG A 177 26.37 27.71 13.38
N GLY A 178 25.68 28.71 13.93
CA GLY A 178 24.34 28.53 14.48
C GLY A 178 23.24 28.47 13.42
N GLY A 179 23.56 28.76 12.16
CA GLY A 179 22.60 28.90 11.07
C GLY A 179 21.86 30.24 11.06
N VAL A 180 20.85 30.35 10.20
CA VAL A 180 20.01 31.55 10.04
C VAL A 180 18.55 31.15 9.82
N PHE A 181 17.63 31.87 10.47
CA PHE A 181 16.18 31.80 10.23
C PHE A 181 15.79 32.88 9.22
N VAL A 182 14.84 32.56 8.33
CA VAL A 182 14.45 33.44 7.23
C VAL A 182 12.95 33.73 7.25
N ALA A 183 12.59 34.96 6.92
CA ALA A 183 11.24 35.42 6.63
C ALA A 183 11.30 36.47 5.51
N ALA A 184 10.16 36.82 4.93
CA ALA A 184 10.07 37.85 3.89
C ALA A 184 8.81 38.70 4.05
N GLY A 185 8.89 39.98 3.72
CA GLY A 185 7.78 40.93 3.73
C GLY A 185 8.21 42.31 3.21
N ASP A 186 7.28 43.09 2.69
CA ASP A 186 7.52 44.47 2.23
C ASP A 186 7.58 45.41 3.45
N LEU A 187 8.77 45.68 3.98
CA LEU A 187 8.98 46.47 5.21
C LEU A 187 8.94 47.96 4.90
N ASP A 188 9.40 48.38 3.72
CA ASP A 188 9.53 49.79 3.34
C ASP A 188 8.43 50.31 2.38
N GLY A 189 7.45 49.46 2.05
CA GLY A 189 6.23 49.78 1.32
C GLY A 189 6.47 50.11 -0.14
N ASP A 190 7.54 49.58 -0.74
CA ASP A 190 7.90 49.82 -2.14
C ASP A 190 7.30 48.80 -3.12
N GLY A 191 6.58 47.80 -2.60
CA GLY A 191 5.94 46.72 -3.35
C GLY A 191 6.84 45.52 -3.60
N ARG A 192 8.06 45.48 -3.04
CA ARG A 192 8.96 44.33 -3.06
C ARG A 192 9.19 43.86 -1.63
N ALA A 193 9.38 42.56 -1.45
CA ALA A 193 9.70 42.01 -0.14
C ALA A 193 11.20 42.19 0.19
N GLU A 194 11.46 42.53 1.44
CA GLU A 194 12.76 42.40 2.09
C GLU A 194 12.92 41.01 2.71
N MET A 195 14.17 40.54 2.80
CA MET A 195 14.53 39.35 3.56
C MET A 195 14.79 39.72 5.02
N VAL A 196 14.04 39.12 5.95
CA VAL A 196 14.21 39.28 7.41
C VAL A 196 14.94 38.07 7.96
N LEU A 197 16.09 38.29 8.58
CA LEU A 197 17.07 37.27 8.93
C LEU A 197 17.28 37.23 10.43
N GLY A 198 17.01 36.09 11.06
CA GLY A 198 17.23 35.86 12.50
C GLY A 198 18.46 34.99 12.75
N THR A 199 19.31 35.37 13.70
CA THR A 199 20.45 34.51 14.10
C THR A 199 20.00 33.19 14.74
N GLY A 200 20.66 32.10 14.37
CA GLY A 200 20.51 30.79 14.97
C GLY A 200 21.07 30.64 16.39
N VAL A 201 21.11 29.39 16.87
CA VAL A 201 21.59 29.03 18.22
C VAL A 201 23.07 29.41 18.40
N GLY A 202 23.44 29.91 19.57
CA GLY A 202 24.79 30.40 19.86
C GLY A 202 25.03 31.85 19.41
N GLY A 203 24.12 32.44 18.63
CA GLY A 203 24.12 33.87 18.28
C GLY A 203 23.34 34.71 19.28
N GLY A 204 23.73 35.98 19.43
CA GLY A 204 22.87 36.99 20.07
C GLY A 204 21.58 37.17 19.29
N PRO A 205 20.44 37.54 19.91
CA PRO A 205 19.11 37.59 19.27
C PRO A 205 18.99 38.75 18.26
N ARG A 206 19.83 38.70 17.23
CA ARG A 206 19.99 39.75 16.22
C ARG A 206 19.06 39.47 15.05
N VAL A 207 18.37 40.52 14.63
CA VAL A 207 17.49 40.54 13.47
C VAL A 207 18.06 41.55 12.49
N ARG A 208 18.28 41.10 11.25
CA ARG A 208 18.76 41.92 10.14
C ARG A 208 17.75 41.80 9.00
N ALA A 209 17.27 42.92 8.48
CA ALA A 209 16.48 42.96 7.26
C ALA A 209 17.32 43.56 6.12
N VAL A 210 17.27 42.94 4.95
CA VAL A 210 17.99 43.36 3.75
C VAL A 210 17.09 43.29 2.53
N ARG A 211 17.33 44.15 1.55
CA ARG A 211 16.63 44.09 0.27
C ARG A 211 17.02 42.84 -0.53
N GLY A 212 16.09 42.38 -1.37
CA GLY A 212 16.30 41.29 -2.34
C GLY A 212 17.18 41.63 -3.54
N THR A 213 17.73 42.85 -3.58
CA THR A 213 18.68 43.30 -4.60
C THR A 213 20.09 42.73 -4.35
N PRO A 214 20.93 42.55 -5.38
CA PRO A 214 22.24 41.92 -5.23
C PRO A 214 23.23 42.63 -4.29
N ASP A 215 22.99 43.89 -3.94
CA ASP A 215 23.78 44.65 -2.97
C ASP A 215 23.35 44.42 -1.50
N HIS A 216 22.24 43.70 -1.28
CA HIS A 216 21.66 43.35 0.03
C HIS A 216 21.63 44.53 1.00
N ALA A 217 21.19 45.69 0.49
CA ALA A 217 21.15 46.92 1.25
C ALA A 217 20.37 46.71 2.56
N GLU A 218 20.99 47.10 3.67
CA GLU A 218 20.43 46.90 5.01
C GLU A 218 19.29 47.88 5.27
N VAL A 219 18.14 47.33 5.65
CA VAL A 219 16.92 48.07 6.00
C VAL A 219 16.78 48.18 7.52
N LEU A 220 17.09 47.09 8.23
CA LEU A 220 16.99 47.01 9.70
C LEU A 220 18.12 46.16 10.27
N ASN A 221 18.64 46.53 11.45
CA ASN A 221 19.64 45.73 12.15
C ASN A 221 19.65 46.01 13.66
N ILE A 222 19.05 45.10 14.41
CA ILE A 222 18.75 45.31 15.84
C ILE A 222 18.95 44.02 16.65
N PHE A 223 19.10 44.18 17.96
CA PHE A 223 18.90 43.08 18.90
C PHE A 223 17.45 43.07 19.38
N ALA A 224 16.72 42.01 19.05
CA ALA A 224 15.31 41.86 19.40
C ALA A 224 15.10 41.52 20.89
N TYR A 225 16.14 41.07 21.59
CA TYR A 225 16.10 40.79 23.03
C TYR A 225 17.43 41.19 23.66
N GLU A 226 17.69 40.83 24.92
CA GLU A 226 18.97 41.13 25.57
C GLU A 226 20.14 40.61 24.73
N ASP A 227 21.07 41.50 24.40
CA ASP A 227 22.19 41.27 23.50
C ASP A 227 23.19 40.22 24.03
N THR A 228 23.17 39.95 25.33
CA THR A 228 23.94 38.88 26.00
C THR A 228 23.30 37.50 25.87
N SER A 229 22.02 37.39 25.48
CA SER A 229 21.39 36.09 25.21
C SER A 229 22.12 35.37 24.08
N ARG A 230 22.15 34.04 24.09
CA ARG A 230 22.77 33.21 23.02
C ARG A 230 21.81 32.15 22.48
N HIS A 231 20.52 32.32 22.72
CA HIS A 231 19.48 31.39 22.30
C HIS A 231 19.00 31.63 20.86
N GLY A 232 19.51 32.68 20.19
CA GLY A 232 19.04 33.11 18.87
C GLY A 232 17.65 33.73 18.89
N VAL A 233 17.11 34.00 17.70
CA VAL A 233 15.79 34.63 17.50
C VAL A 233 15.09 34.04 16.28
N ARG A 234 13.81 33.68 16.43
CA ARG A 234 12.90 33.31 15.34
C ARG A 234 12.28 34.58 14.77
N VAL A 235 12.07 34.62 13.46
CA VAL A 235 11.53 35.78 12.75
C VAL A 235 10.32 35.37 11.90
N ALA A 236 9.35 36.26 11.80
CA ALA A 236 8.26 36.23 10.84
C ALA A 236 7.96 37.68 10.42
N ALA A 237 7.33 37.87 9.27
CA ALA A 237 6.94 39.19 8.79
C ALA A 237 5.53 39.14 8.18
N GLY A 238 4.80 40.25 8.28
CA GLY A 238 3.50 40.42 7.63
C GLY A 238 2.80 41.69 8.12
N ASP A 239 1.86 42.18 7.30
CA ASP A 239 1.08 43.39 7.58
C ASP A 239 0.07 43.08 8.70
N LEU A 240 0.33 43.59 9.91
CA LEU A 240 -0.48 43.35 11.10
C LEU A 240 -1.49 44.47 11.37
N ASP A 241 -1.25 45.68 10.88
CA ASP A 241 -2.11 46.85 11.11
C ASP A 241 -2.90 47.33 9.88
N GLY A 242 -2.64 46.72 8.72
CA GLY A 242 -3.33 46.96 7.46
C GLY A 242 -2.87 48.22 6.74
N ASP A 243 -1.70 48.77 7.07
CA ASP A 243 -1.17 50.00 6.46
C ASP A 243 -0.45 49.76 5.12
N GLY A 244 -0.31 48.50 4.70
CA GLY A 244 0.37 48.09 3.47
C GLY A 244 1.87 47.93 3.61
N ARG A 245 2.42 48.05 4.82
CA ARG A 245 3.79 47.67 5.19
C ARG A 245 3.73 46.46 6.10
N THR A 246 4.83 45.73 6.20
CA THR A 246 4.91 44.53 7.03
C THR A 246 5.66 44.79 8.32
N GLU A 247 5.11 44.29 9.42
CA GLU A 247 5.76 44.28 10.73
C GLU A 247 6.69 43.07 10.88
N VAL A 248 7.70 43.22 11.73
CA VAL A 248 8.58 42.12 12.12
C VAL A 248 8.13 41.53 13.44
N VAL A 249 7.81 40.24 13.42
CA VAL A 249 7.47 39.47 14.62
C VAL A 249 8.66 38.60 15.01
N THR A 250 9.07 38.69 16.26
CA THR A 250 10.22 37.94 16.77
C THR A 250 9.82 37.04 17.93
N GLY A 251 10.37 35.82 17.95
CA GLY A 251 10.23 34.85 19.03
C GLY A 251 11.59 34.50 19.63
N THR A 252 11.68 34.44 20.95
CA THR A 252 12.91 33.98 21.61
C THR A 252 13.21 32.51 21.30
N GLY A 253 14.47 32.17 21.02
CA GLY A 253 14.86 30.78 20.79
C GLY A 253 14.85 29.88 22.05
N SER A 254 15.01 28.58 21.82
CA SER A 254 14.97 27.54 22.87
C SER A 254 16.02 27.77 23.97
N GLY A 255 15.61 27.60 25.23
CA GLY A 255 16.35 27.96 26.44
C GLY A 255 15.91 29.29 27.08
N SER A 256 15.14 30.10 26.36
CA SER A 256 14.49 31.32 26.88
C SER A 256 13.01 31.08 27.21
N GLY A 257 12.42 31.95 28.04
CA GLY A 257 10.96 32.00 28.19
C GLY A 257 10.27 32.39 26.87
N PRO A 258 9.04 31.92 26.58
CA PRO A 258 8.36 32.01 25.28
C PRO A 258 7.84 33.43 24.99
N ARG A 259 8.77 34.39 24.85
CA ARG A 259 8.47 35.81 24.66
C ARG A 259 8.38 36.14 23.18
N VAL A 260 7.38 36.95 22.84
CA VAL A 260 7.12 37.51 21.51
C VAL A 260 7.29 39.03 21.56
N ARG A 261 7.88 39.61 20.51
CA ARG A 261 7.88 41.06 20.25
C ARG A 261 7.42 41.34 18.83
N LEU A 262 6.58 42.36 18.69
CA LEU A 262 6.13 42.92 17.42
C LEU A 262 6.87 44.24 17.25
N LEU A 263 7.50 44.42 16.09
CA LEU A 263 8.36 45.56 15.78
C LEU A 263 7.90 46.17 14.46
N SER A 264 7.92 47.49 14.36
CA SER A 264 7.65 48.18 13.09
C SER A 264 8.69 47.78 12.04
N GLY A 265 8.25 47.44 10.83
CA GLY A 265 9.16 47.17 9.72
C GLY A 265 9.99 48.38 9.28
N LEU A 266 9.48 49.59 9.53
CA LEU A 266 10.10 50.84 9.10
C LEU A 266 11.37 51.20 9.89
N ASP A 267 11.33 51.05 11.23
CA ASP A 267 12.40 51.53 12.11
C ASP A 267 12.75 50.57 13.26
N GLY A 268 12.08 49.42 13.36
CA GLY A 268 12.28 48.44 14.42
C GLY A 268 11.77 48.85 15.80
N SER A 269 11.00 49.94 15.91
CA SER A 269 10.36 50.35 17.16
C SER A 269 9.40 49.28 17.68
N GLU A 270 9.32 49.10 19.01
CA GLU A 270 8.45 48.08 19.61
C GLU A 270 6.98 48.54 19.57
N LEU A 271 6.14 47.70 18.97
CA LEU A 271 4.69 47.87 18.96
C LEU A 271 4.05 47.14 20.16
N ALA A 272 4.51 45.91 20.42
CA ALA A 272 4.05 45.11 21.56
C ALA A 272 5.10 44.10 22.02
N SER A 273 5.03 43.72 23.30
CA SER A 273 5.79 42.60 23.85
C SER A 273 5.00 41.84 24.90
N PHE A 274 4.96 40.52 24.78
CA PHE A 274 4.20 39.65 25.67
C PHE A 274 4.79 38.24 25.73
N PHE A 275 4.37 37.44 26.71
CA PHE A 275 4.67 36.01 26.75
C PHE A 275 3.51 35.24 26.13
N ALA A 276 3.77 34.46 25.07
CA ALA A 276 2.74 33.70 24.38
C ALA A 276 2.28 32.48 25.21
N PHE A 277 3.16 31.96 26.06
CA PHE A 277 2.93 30.82 26.97
C PHE A 277 3.45 31.13 28.38
N ASP A 278 3.36 30.17 29.30
CA ASP A 278 3.80 30.35 30.68
C ASP A 278 5.27 30.85 30.72
N PRO A 279 5.55 32.04 31.30
CA PRO A 279 6.89 32.61 31.39
C PRO A 279 7.92 31.73 32.12
N ALA A 280 7.47 30.77 32.93
CA ALA A 280 8.35 29.81 33.62
C ALA A 280 8.93 28.76 32.67
N THR A 281 8.26 28.48 31.54
CA THR A 281 8.77 27.54 30.54
C THR A 281 10.03 28.08 29.88
N ARG A 282 10.85 27.18 29.33
CA ARG A 282 12.14 27.51 28.67
C ARG A 282 12.22 26.96 27.25
N THR A 283 11.06 26.78 26.61
CA THR A 283 10.92 26.17 25.30
C THR A 283 11.26 27.12 24.16
N GLY A 284 11.41 28.42 24.44
CA GLY A 284 11.31 29.46 23.43
C GLY A 284 9.92 29.46 22.77
N VAL A 285 9.81 30.19 21.65
CA VAL A 285 8.57 30.30 20.88
C VAL A 285 8.87 30.49 19.39
N THR A 286 8.16 29.76 18.55
CA THR A 286 8.13 29.98 17.10
C THR A 286 6.96 30.91 16.78
N VAL A 287 7.16 31.79 15.80
CA VAL A 287 6.21 32.83 15.43
C VAL A 287 5.89 32.74 13.93
N GLY A 288 4.67 33.13 13.56
CA GLY A 288 4.21 33.32 12.19
C GLY A 288 3.20 34.47 12.13
N VAL A 289 2.93 34.97 10.93
CA VAL A 289 1.93 36.02 10.66
C VAL A 289 0.95 35.52 9.59
N THR A 290 -0.33 35.79 9.79
CA THR A 290 -1.39 35.52 8.80
C THR A 290 -2.58 36.44 9.04
N ALA A 291 -3.19 36.96 7.97
CA ALA A 291 -4.42 37.74 8.02
C ALA A 291 -4.44 38.84 9.13
N GLY A 292 -3.32 39.55 9.31
CA GLY A 292 -3.19 40.59 10.33
C GLY A 292 -3.05 40.10 11.78
N GLN A 293 -2.75 38.81 12.00
CA GLN A 293 -2.66 38.19 13.32
C GLN A 293 -1.30 37.52 13.54
N VAL A 294 -0.85 37.54 14.80
CA VAL A 294 0.34 36.81 15.23
C VAL A 294 -0.06 35.41 15.69
N VAL A 295 0.63 34.41 15.16
CA VAL A 295 0.48 33.01 15.54
C VAL A 295 1.75 32.57 16.24
N ALA A 296 1.62 31.90 17.38
CA ALA A 296 2.76 31.45 18.16
C ALA A 296 2.55 30.04 18.74
N TRP A 297 3.62 29.26 18.78
CA TRP A 297 3.64 27.91 19.37
C TRP A 297 4.97 27.61 20.06
N PRO A 298 4.97 26.81 21.15
CA PRO A 298 6.20 26.44 21.83
C PRO A 298 6.99 25.44 20.98
N THR A 299 8.31 25.37 21.15
CA THR A 299 9.13 24.31 20.52
C THR A 299 9.19 23.09 21.45
N VAL A 300 8.20 22.18 21.35
CA VAL A 300 8.05 21.00 22.22
C VAL A 300 7.64 19.72 21.48
N ALA A 301 8.18 18.56 21.86
CA ALA A 301 7.82 17.26 21.29
C ALA A 301 6.60 16.63 22.00
N THR A 302 5.49 17.38 22.09
CA THR A 302 4.20 16.98 22.69
C THR A 302 3.07 17.68 21.96
N ASP A 303 1.81 17.33 22.27
CA ASP A 303 0.64 18.05 21.76
C ASP A 303 0.87 19.55 21.87
N THR A 304 0.85 20.23 20.72
CA THR A 304 1.37 21.58 20.60
C THR A 304 0.22 22.58 20.61
N PRO A 305 0.11 23.43 21.64
CA PRO A 305 -0.84 24.52 21.60
C PRO A 305 -0.36 25.61 20.63
N VAL A 306 -1.19 25.95 19.67
CA VAL A 306 -1.00 27.06 18.73
C VAL A 306 -1.95 28.19 19.15
N ARG A 307 -1.39 29.35 19.49
CA ARG A 307 -2.16 30.52 19.98
C ARG A 307 -2.13 31.66 18.98
N ARG A 308 -3.22 32.41 18.92
CA ARG A 308 -3.36 33.63 18.12
C ARG A 308 -3.38 34.87 19.00
N PHE A 309 -2.79 35.95 18.51
CA PHE A 309 -2.72 37.24 19.19
C PHE A 309 -3.00 38.39 18.21
N ASP A 310 -3.64 39.45 18.70
CA ASP A 310 -3.75 40.71 17.96
C ASP A 310 -2.45 41.54 18.05
N LEU A 311 -2.44 42.69 17.36
CA LEU A 311 -1.33 43.65 17.36
C LEU A 311 -0.96 44.14 18.77
N GLY A 312 -1.91 44.15 19.72
CA GLY A 312 -1.68 44.53 21.12
C GLY A 312 -1.16 43.39 22.01
N GLY A 313 -1.07 42.17 21.47
CA GLY A 313 -0.67 40.97 22.22
C GLY A 313 -1.79 40.32 23.02
N ALA A 314 -3.06 40.70 22.80
CA ALA A 314 -4.20 40.04 23.42
C ALA A 314 -4.51 38.73 22.69
N ARG A 315 -4.76 37.65 23.45
CA ARG A 315 -5.03 36.33 22.88
C ARG A 315 -6.42 36.27 22.23
N LEU A 316 -6.45 35.86 20.97
CA LEU A 316 -7.65 35.70 20.15
C LEU A 316 -8.20 34.27 20.14
N GLY A 317 -7.35 33.27 20.32
CA GLY A 317 -7.76 31.86 20.30
C GLY A 317 -6.62 30.87 20.55
N GLU A 318 -6.95 29.57 20.64
CA GLU A 318 -5.99 28.47 20.73
C GLU A 318 -6.55 27.21 20.07
N ALA A 319 -5.68 26.48 19.37
CA ALA A 319 -5.91 25.12 18.93
C ALA A 319 -4.78 24.21 19.42
N VAL A 320 -5.05 22.91 19.51
CA VAL A 320 -4.04 21.90 19.87
C VAL A 320 -3.76 21.06 18.63
N VAL A 321 -2.52 21.10 18.16
CA VAL A 321 -2.04 20.18 17.12
C VAL A 321 -1.54 18.91 17.81
N PRO A 322 -2.16 17.74 17.56
CA PRO A 322 -1.72 16.50 18.19
C PRO A 322 -0.28 16.17 17.82
N PHE A 323 0.52 15.80 18.81
CA PHE A 323 1.83 15.20 18.59
C PHE A 323 1.62 13.74 18.25
N ASP A 324 2.01 13.36 17.04
CA ASP A 324 1.91 12.00 16.54
C ASP A 324 3.29 11.34 16.55
N PRO A 325 3.69 10.67 17.66
CA PRO A 325 4.95 9.96 17.77
C PRO A 325 4.95 8.61 17.04
N ILE A 326 3.78 8.17 16.58
CA ILE A 326 3.57 6.85 15.97
C ILE A 326 3.15 7.05 14.52
N ARG A 327 3.53 6.09 13.68
CA ARG A 327 3.08 5.95 12.29
C ARG A 327 1.58 5.67 12.26
N THR A 328 0.76 6.65 12.59
CA THR A 328 -0.68 6.59 12.34
C THR A 328 -0.83 6.91 10.85
N PRO A 329 -1.19 5.93 9.99
CA PRO A 329 -1.67 6.29 8.66
C PRO A 329 -2.82 7.26 8.87
N LEU A 330 -2.86 8.30 8.07
CA LEU A 330 -3.88 9.35 8.05
C LEU A 330 -5.24 8.78 8.49
N VAL A 331 -5.82 9.38 9.53
CA VAL A 331 -7.28 9.44 9.60
C VAL A 331 -7.71 10.16 8.32
N ASP A 332 -8.52 9.50 7.50
CA ASP A 332 -9.25 10.05 6.35
C ASP A 332 -8.47 10.62 5.15
N ALA A 333 -7.40 9.96 4.69
CA ALA A 333 -7.13 10.02 3.24
C ALA A 333 -8.09 9.05 2.54
N ALA A 334 -9.02 9.57 1.75
CA ALA A 334 -9.93 8.74 0.96
C ALA A 334 -9.13 7.69 0.17
N GLN A 335 -9.61 6.44 0.18
CA GLN A 335 -8.95 5.36 -0.55
C GLN A 335 -8.85 5.72 -2.03
N GLN A 336 -7.64 5.65 -2.58
CA GLN A 336 -7.43 5.90 -4.00
C GLN A 336 -7.86 4.71 -4.85
N THR A 337 -8.29 5.02 -6.08
CA THR A 337 -8.67 4.03 -7.08
C THR A 337 -8.07 4.37 -8.45
N LEU A 338 -8.11 3.39 -9.35
CA LEU A 338 -7.70 3.54 -10.75
C LEU A 338 -8.83 4.14 -11.59
N ALA A 339 -8.55 5.19 -12.35
CA ALA A 339 -9.45 5.71 -13.38
C ALA A 339 -9.31 4.91 -14.69
N GLY A 340 -10.36 4.89 -15.51
CA GLY A 340 -10.37 4.09 -16.75
C GLY A 340 -9.27 4.45 -17.75
N ASN A 341 -8.88 5.73 -17.83
CA ASN A 341 -7.75 6.19 -18.63
C ASN A 341 -6.39 5.75 -18.08
N GLU A 342 -6.25 5.66 -16.74
CA GLU A 342 -5.04 5.13 -16.10
C GLU A 342 -4.89 3.63 -16.40
N VAL A 343 -6.01 2.88 -16.36
CA VAL A 343 -6.03 1.46 -16.74
C VAL A 343 -5.59 1.27 -18.19
N ASP A 344 -6.11 2.08 -19.12
CA ASP A 344 -5.72 2.02 -20.53
C ASP A 344 -4.23 2.33 -20.71
N ALA A 345 -3.72 3.35 -20.02
CA ALA A 345 -2.31 3.70 -20.05
C ALA A 345 -1.42 2.56 -19.54
N LEU A 346 -1.79 1.88 -18.44
CA LEU A 346 -1.06 0.72 -17.94
C LEU A 346 -1.01 -0.43 -18.96
N LEU A 347 -2.15 -0.75 -19.59
CA LEU A 347 -2.22 -1.79 -20.63
C LEU A 347 -1.36 -1.44 -21.84
N ALA A 348 -1.43 -0.19 -22.32
CA ALA A 348 -0.66 0.29 -23.46
C ALA A 348 0.85 0.32 -23.17
N ARG A 349 1.24 0.74 -21.94
CA ARG A 349 2.63 0.70 -21.48
C ARG A 349 3.17 -0.72 -21.39
N ALA A 350 2.38 -1.66 -20.88
CA ALA A 350 2.76 -3.07 -20.83
C ALA A 350 3.02 -3.62 -22.24
N ALA A 351 2.12 -3.38 -23.20
CA ALA A 351 2.32 -3.80 -24.59
C ALA A 351 3.58 -3.16 -25.22
N ALA A 352 3.88 -1.91 -24.88
CA ALA A 352 5.10 -1.23 -25.35
C ALA A 352 6.39 -1.71 -24.65
N ALA A 353 6.31 -2.47 -23.56
CA ALA A 353 7.47 -2.83 -22.75
C ALA A 353 8.32 -3.95 -23.35
N SER A 354 7.74 -4.82 -24.19
CA SER A 354 8.40 -5.96 -24.83
C SER A 354 8.03 -6.08 -26.32
N ALA A 355 8.98 -6.43 -27.19
CA ALA A 355 8.72 -6.68 -28.61
C ALA A 355 8.10 -8.07 -28.92
N SER A 356 7.77 -8.85 -27.88
CA SER A 356 7.30 -10.23 -28.02
C SER A 356 5.85 -10.37 -28.47
N SER A 357 4.99 -9.38 -28.25
CA SER A 357 3.61 -9.32 -28.74
C SER A 357 2.75 -10.60 -28.58
N ASP A 358 3.07 -11.51 -27.67
CA ASP A 358 2.40 -12.80 -27.43
C ASP A 358 2.00 -13.00 -25.95
N ALA A 359 1.94 -11.92 -25.17
CA ALA A 359 1.43 -11.91 -23.81
C ALA A 359 -0.08 -11.62 -23.75
N ILE A 360 -0.66 -11.97 -22.61
CA ILE A 360 -1.93 -11.43 -22.13
C ILE A 360 -1.64 -10.58 -20.89
N ILE A 361 -2.20 -9.38 -20.86
CA ILE A 361 -2.01 -8.40 -19.80
C ILE A 361 -3.38 -8.13 -19.14
N ALA A 362 -3.42 -8.15 -17.81
CA ALA A 362 -4.61 -7.83 -17.04
C ALA A 362 -4.30 -6.77 -15.97
N VAL A 363 -5.26 -5.87 -15.75
CA VAL A 363 -5.26 -4.90 -14.65
C VAL A 363 -6.50 -5.13 -13.80
N VAL A 364 -6.29 -5.20 -12.50
CA VAL A 364 -7.36 -5.36 -11.50
C VAL A 364 -7.31 -4.24 -10.47
N ASP A 365 -8.45 -3.92 -9.84
CA ASP A 365 -8.48 -3.03 -8.68
C ASP A 365 -7.96 -3.74 -7.41
N ARG A 366 -7.92 -3.01 -6.29
CA ARG A 366 -7.45 -3.51 -5.00
C ARG A 366 -8.25 -4.73 -4.50
N ASN A 367 -9.52 -4.89 -4.88
CA ASN A 367 -10.34 -6.06 -4.56
C ASN A 367 -10.29 -7.15 -5.66
N GLY A 368 -9.41 -7.02 -6.65
CA GLY A 368 -9.20 -8.03 -7.68
C GLY A 368 -10.28 -8.05 -8.76
N ARG A 369 -11.11 -7.00 -8.85
CA ARG A 369 -12.08 -6.81 -9.92
C ARG A 369 -11.34 -6.46 -11.20
N ILE A 370 -11.70 -7.13 -12.29
CA ILE A 370 -11.06 -6.93 -13.60
C ILE A 370 -11.45 -5.56 -14.15
N LEU A 371 -10.44 -4.72 -14.39
CA LEU A 371 -10.59 -3.35 -14.91
C LEU A 371 -10.25 -3.24 -16.38
N GLY A 372 -9.27 -4.00 -16.85
CA GLY A 372 -8.83 -4.00 -18.23
C GLY A 372 -8.08 -5.28 -18.57
N VAL A 373 -8.29 -5.79 -19.78
CA VAL A 373 -7.58 -6.95 -20.32
C VAL A 373 -7.10 -6.60 -21.72
N ARG A 374 -5.86 -6.95 -22.03
CA ARG A 374 -5.29 -6.82 -23.37
C ARG A 374 -4.68 -8.13 -23.82
N VAL A 375 -5.00 -8.52 -25.06
CA VAL A 375 -4.46 -9.72 -25.70
C VAL A 375 -3.59 -9.28 -26.87
N GLU A 376 -2.29 -9.58 -26.80
CA GLU A 376 -1.34 -9.16 -27.82
C GLU A 376 -1.52 -9.91 -29.15
N GLY A 377 -1.05 -9.31 -30.25
CA GLY A 377 -1.39 -9.73 -31.61
C GLY A 377 -0.84 -11.10 -32.06
N ARG A 378 0.14 -11.66 -31.34
CA ARG A 378 0.77 -12.96 -31.62
C ARG A 378 0.44 -14.04 -30.59
N VAL A 379 -0.51 -13.79 -29.68
CA VAL A 379 -1.06 -14.86 -28.84
C VAL A 379 -1.65 -15.96 -29.73
N ALA A 380 -1.32 -17.21 -29.43
CA ALA A 380 -1.62 -18.36 -30.29
C ALA A 380 -3.11 -18.46 -30.66
N ALA A 381 -3.39 -18.90 -31.89
CA ALA A 381 -4.76 -19.07 -32.39
C ALA A 381 -5.51 -20.14 -31.60
N GLU A 382 -4.80 -21.17 -31.14
CA GLU A 382 -5.32 -22.25 -30.29
C GLU A 382 -5.90 -21.71 -28.97
N VAL A 383 -5.35 -20.62 -28.45
CA VAL A 383 -5.85 -19.92 -27.27
C VAL A 383 -7.00 -18.97 -27.64
N THR A 384 -6.87 -18.20 -28.72
CA THR A 384 -7.77 -17.05 -28.97
C THR A 384 -9.02 -17.37 -29.78
N THR A 385 -9.07 -18.50 -30.48
CA THR A 385 -10.19 -18.86 -31.39
C THR A 385 -11.40 -19.46 -30.68
N THR A 386 -11.26 -19.93 -29.44
CA THR A 386 -12.36 -20.47 -28.63
C THR A 386 -12.62 -19.60 -27.39
N PRO A 387 -13.88 -19.34 -27.01
CA PRO A 387 -14.18 -18.64 -25.76
C PRO A 387 -13.53 -19.29 -24.54
N GLU A 388 -13.55 -20.61 -24.45
CA GLU A 388 -13.02 -21.36 -23.32
C GLU A 388 -11.50 -21.25 -23.22
N GLY A 389 -10.78 -21.37 -24.35
CA GLY A 389 -9.33 -21.20 -24.40
C GLY A 389 -8.91 -19.79 -24.03
N LEU A 390 -9.63 -18.78 -24.54
CA LEU A 390 -9.36 -17.37 -24.26
C LEU A 390 -9.58 -17.07 -22.77
N VAL A 391 -10.71 -17.49 -22.22
CA VAL A 391 -11.06 -17.28 -20.81
C VAL A 391 -10.01 -17.90 -19.89
N PHE A 392 -9.63 -19.16 -20.15
CA PHE A 392 -8.64 -19.86 -19.33
C PHE A 392 -7.27 -19.18 -19.31
N ALA A 393 -6.83 -18.68 -20.47
CA ALA A 393 -5.56 -17.96 -20.60
C ALA A 393 -5.60 -16.56 -19.97
N VAL A 394 -6.71 -15.83 -20.13
CA VAL A 394 -6.91 -14.51 -19.50
C VAL A 394 -6.96 -14.64 -17.98
N ASP A 395 -7.64 -15.64 -17.44
CA ASP A 395 -7.66 -15.90 -16.00
C ASP A 395 -6.25 -16.21 -15.45
N GLY A 396 -5.33 -16.67 -16.30
CA GLY A 396 -3.91 -16.79 -15.97
C GLY A 396 -3.27 -15.44 -15.67
N ALA A 397 -3.45 -14.45 -16.55
CA ALA A 397 -2.99 -13.08 -16.31
C ALA A 397 -3.71 -12.41 -15.12
N VAL A 398 -5.03 -12.65 -14.97
CA VAL A 398 -5.82 -12.12 -13.84
C VAL A 398 -5.32 -12.67 -12.51
N SER A 399 -4.97 -13.95 -12.40
CA SER A 399 -4.44 -14.53 -11.15
C SER A 399 -3.12 -13.88 -10.71
N LYS A 400 -2.24 -13.54 -11.67
CA LYS A 400 -1.03 -12.75 -11.40
C LYS A 400 -1.35 -11.32 -10.98
N ALA A 401 -2.27 -10.66 -11.68
CA ALA A 401 -2.71 -9.31 -11.34
C ALA A 401 -3.30 -9.25 -9.91
N ARG A 402 -4.13 -10.23 -9.56
CA ARG A 402 -4.69 -10.41 -8.21
C ARG A 402 -3.63 -10.65 -7.16
N THR A 403 -2.56 -11.36 -7.49
CA THR A 403 -1.47 -11.55 -6.54
C THR A 403 -0.81 -10.22 -6.18
N GLY A 404 -0.49 -9.40 -7.18
CA GLY A 404 0.02 -8.05 -6.93
C GLY A 404 -0.99 -7.21 -6.12
N ALA A 405 -2.27 -7.25 -6.51
CA ALA A 405 -3.31 -6.47 -5.86
C ALA A 405 -3.61 -6.90 -4.43
N PHE A 406 -3.59 -8.19 -4.11
CA PHE A 406 -4.06 -8.72 -2.84
C PHE A 406 -3.00 -8.69 -1.74
N PHE A 407 -1.76 -9.03 -2.08
CA PHE A 407 -0.65 -9.12 -1.13
C PHE A 407 0.00 -7.77 -0.87
N GLY A 408 -0.08 -6.83 -1.81
CA GLY A 408 0.43 -5.47 -1.62
C GLY A 408 -0.17 -4.78 -0.38
N ASN A 409 0.65 -4.00 0.31
CA ASN A 409 0.25 -3.05 1.34
C ASN A 409 0.88 -1.68 1.02
N ASN A 410 0.38 -0.61 1.64
CA ASN A 410 0.84 0.76 1.32
C ASN A 410 2.33 1.03 1.64
N GLN A 411 3.04 0.08 2.27
CA GLN A 411 4.42 0.27 2.74
C GLN A 411 5.45 -0.58 1.99
N ALA A 412 5.05 -1.70 1.39
CA ALA A 412 5.96 -2.61 0.73
C ALA A 412 5.31 -3.29 -0.48
N PRO A 413 6.00 -3.37 -1.64
CA PRO A 413 5.46 -4.01 -2.82
C PRO A 413 5.70 -5.52 -2.75
N LEU A 414 4.64 -6.28 -2.55
CA LEU A 414 4.69 -7.75 -2.61
C LEU A 414 4.20 -8.19 -3.98
N THR A 415 5.04 -8.94 -4.70
CA THR A 415 4.75 -9.42 -6.07
C THR A 415 4.47 -10.91 -6.06
N SER A 416 4.02 -11.47 -7.19
CA SER A 416 3.91 -12.93 -7.31
C SER A 416 5.24 -13.66 -7.15
N ARG A 417 6.39 -13.01 -7.40
CA ARG A 417 7.71 -13.55 -7.07
C ARG A 417 7.93 -13.63 -5.56
N THR A 418 7.57 -12.58 -4.83
CA THR A 418 7.71 -12.61 -3.38
C THR A 418 6.85 -13.70 -2.78
N VAL A 419 5.61 -13.83 -3.25
CA VAL A 419 4.69 -14.89 -2.80
C VAL A 419 5.24 -16.28 -3.14
N GLN A 420 5.83 -16.48 -4.33
CA GLN A 420 6.56 -17.72 -4.66
C GLN A 420 7.63 -18.06 -3.63
N PHE A 421 8.46 -17.07 -3.31
CA PHE A 421 9.62 -17.24 -2.44
C PHE A 421 9.22 -17.63 -1.01
N ILE A 422 8.06 -17.14 -0.53
CA ILE A 422 7.56 -17.39 0.82
C ILE A 422 6.45 -18.45 0.91
N SER A 423 5.99 -19.02 -0.22
CA SER A 423 4.98 -20.09 -0.27
C SER A 423 5.62 -21.45 -0.03
N GLN A 424 6.56 -21.83 -0.89
CA GLN A 424 7.25 -23.12 -0.88
C GLN A 424 6.27 -24.30 -0.77
N SER A 425 5.15 -24.24 -1.50
CA SER A 425 4.18 -25.34 -1.58
C SER A 425 4.67 -26.50 -2.43
N THR A 426 4.18 -27.70 -2.13
CA THR A 426 4.16 -28.77 -3.13
C THR A 426 3.09 -28.49 -4.17
N ILE A 427 3.52 -28.22 -5.40
CA ILE A 427 2.67 -28.01 -6.58
C ILE A 427 3.03 -29.08 -7.61
N THR A 428 2.08 -29.97 -7.88
CA THR A 428 2.22 -31.01 -8.88
C THR A 428 1.97 -30.46 -10.29
N GLU A 429 2.63 -31.07 -11.27
CA GLU A 429 2.39 -30.71 -12.66
C GLU A 429 0.93 -30.98 -13.07
N ARG A 430 0.27 -31.98 -12.48
CA ARG A 430 -1.14 -32.27 -12.74
C ARG A 430 -2.09 -31.16 -12.28
N GLU A 431 -1.72 -30.43 -11.23
CA GLU A 431 -2.46 -29.24 -10.78
C GLU A 431 -2.28 -28.08 -11.78
N VAL A 432 -1.06 -27.87 -12.28
CA VAL A 432 -0.76 -26.80 -13.25
C VAL A 432 -1.36 -27.08 -14.64
N ASN A 433 -1.21 -28.31 -15.14
CA ASN A 433 -1.71 -28.77 -16.43
C ASN A 433 -3.18 -29.23 -16.32
N SER A 434 -4.03 -28.34 -15.81
CA SER A 434 -5.46 -28.61 -15.65
C SER A 434 -6.29 -27.35 -15.81
N ASN A 435 -7.60 -27.52 -16.01
CA ASN A 435 -8.54 -26.42 -16.21
C ASN A 435 -9.73 -26.56 -15.23
N PRO A 436 -10.00 -25.54 -14.40
CA PRO A 436 -11.06 -25.60 -13.39
C PRO A 436 -12.46 -25.48 -13.98
N SER A 437 -12.59 -25.13 -15.26
CA SER A 437 -13.88 -24.97 -15.94
C SER A 437 -14.34 -26.24 -16.66
N VAL A 438 -13.60 -27.33 -16.56
CA VAL A 438 -13.99 -28.63 -17.15
C VAL A 438 -15.06 -29.28 -16.27
N THR A 439 -16.20 -29.57 -16.87
CA THR A 439 -17.39 -30.09 -16.17
C THR A 439 -17.47 -31.62 -16.11
N ASP A 440 -16.67 -32.35 -16.91
CA ASP A 440 -16.62 -33.80 -16.83
C ASP A 440 -15.87 -34.25 -15.55
N PRO A 441 -16.55 -34.89 -14.58
CA PRO A 441 -15.93 -35.35 -13.33
C PRO A 441 -14.83 -36.39 -13.53
N ASN A 442 -14.85 -37.12 -14.66
CA ASN A 442 -13.87 -38.16 -14.97
C ASN A 442 -12.71 -37.65 -15.83
N SER A 443 -12.73 -36.37 -16.21
CA SER A 443 -11.69 -35.80 -17.05
C SER A 443 -10.35 -35.75 -16.33
N THR A 444 -9.31 -36.20 -17.04
CA THR A 444 -7.92 -36.11 -16.61
C THR A 444 -7.29 -34.74 -16.87
N VAL A 445 -8.08 -33.78 -17.38
CA VAL A 445 -7.67 -32.37 -17.53
C VAL A 445 -8.49 -31.43 -16.63
N ARG A 446 -9.51 -31.92 -15.91
CA ARG A 446 -10.18 -31.16 -14.84
C ARG A 446 -9.24 -30.99 -13.66
N GLY A 447 -9.19 -29.80 -13.06
CA GLY A 447 -8.36 -29.55 -11.87
C GLY A 447 -8.17 -28.07 -11.59
N PRO A 448 -7.28 -27.71 -10.66
CA PRO A 448 -7.16 -26.34 -10.18
C PRO A 448 -6.64 -25.35 -11.22
N GLY A 449 -5.76 -25.78 -12.13
CA GLY A 449 -5.12 -24.94 -13.14
C GLY A 449 -4.24 -23.86 -12.54
N PHE A 450 -3.44 -24.17 -11.51
CA PHE A 450 -2.63 -23.15 -10.82
C PHE A 450 -1.64 -22.44 -11.76
N VAL A 451 -1.39 -21.17 -11.48
CA VAL A 451 -0.33 -20.38 -12.11
C VAL A 451 0.84 -20.31 -11.12
N ALA A 452 1.55 -21.42 -11.01
CA ALA A 452 2.53 -21.66 -9.95
C ALA A 452 3.71 -22.51 -10.47
N PRO A 453 4.89 -22.44 -9.84
CA PRO A 453 5.99 -23.34 -10.17
C PRO A 453 5.66 -24.79 -9.77
N VAL A 454 5.87 -25.75 -10.66
CA VAL A 454 5.86 -27.18 -10.32
C VAL A 454 7.08 -27.52 -9.46
N GLY A 455 6.85 -28.23 -8.36
CA GLY A 455 7.90 -28.72 -7.48
C GLY A 455 7.37 -29.07 -6.09
N ILE A 456 8.20 -29.74 -5.29
CA ILE A 456 7.86 -30.04 -3.88
C ILE A 456 8.09 -28.86 -2.95
N ALA A 457 9.05 -27.98 -3.29
CA ALA A 457 9.54 -26.84 -2.52
C ALA A 457 9.62 -27.14 -1.01
N GLY A 458 10.66 -27.86 -0.58
CA GLY A 458 10.73 -28.43 0.77
C GLY A 458 11.37 -27.55 1.85
N HIS A 459 11.79 -26.32 1.53
CA HIS A 459 12.78 -25.56 2.31
C HIS A 459 12.60 -24.05 2.24
N PHE A 460 12.95 -23.36 3.33
CA PHE A 460 13.11 -21.91 3.37
C PHE A 460 14.40 -21.51 4.13
N PRO A 461 15.34 -20.77 3.49
CA PRO A 461 15.29 -20.29 2.11
C PRO A 461 15.23 -21.40 1.06
N PRO A 462 14.66 -21.12 -0.12
CA PRO A 462 14.61 -22.10 -1.21
C PRO A 462 16.00 -22.56 -1.62
N GLY A 463 16.14 -23.86 -1.91
CA GLY A 463 17.40 -24.46 -2.35
C GLY A 463 18.41 -24.76 -1.23
N ILE A 464 18.06 -24.51 0.05
CA ILE A 464 18.91 -24.84 1.19
C ILE A 464 18.39 -26.08 1.90
N ALA A 465 19.12 -27.19 1.74
CA ALA A 465 18.87 -28.48 2.37
C ALA A 465 18.76 -28.38 3.90
N PHE A 466 18.00 -29.29 4.51
CA PHE A 466 17.82 -29.41 5.97
C PHE A 466 17.28 -28.16 6.66
N THR A 467 16.48 -27.35 5.96
CA THR A 467 15.79 -26.19 6.54
C THR A 467 14.28 -26.44 6.65
N PRO A 468 13.58 -25.90 7.66
CA PRO A 468 12.13 -25.93 7.71
C PRO A 468 11.50 -25.23 6.50
N GLN A 469 10.22 -25.49 6.24
CA GLN A 469 9.49 -24.72 5.23
C GLN A 469 9.02 -23.40 5.83
N VAL A 470 8.86 -22.40 4.98
CA VAL A 470 8.15 -21.17 5.33
C VAL A 470 6.66 -21.47 5.48
N ASP A 471 6.01 -20.66 6.29
CA ASP A 471 4.71 -20.99 6.82
C ASP A 471 3.54 -20.64 5.88
N LEU A 472 3.73 -19.96 4.74
CA LEU A 472 2.66 -19.61 3.76
C LEU A 472 2.37 -20.76 2.76
N PHE A 473 2.49 -22.01 3.22
CA PHE A 473 2.31 -23.21 2.41
C PHE A 473 0.84 -23.38 1.97
N GLY A 474 0.62 -23.77 0.71
CA GLY A 474 -0.69 -23.97 0.10
C GLY A 474 -1.42 -22.69 -0.28
N ILE A 475 -0.75 -21.53 -0.34
CA ILE A 475 -1.39 -20.24 -0.66
C ILE A 475 -2.11 -20.22 -2.01
N GLU A 476 -1.64 -21.02 -2.96
CA GLU A 476 -2.20 -21.20 -4.30
C GLU A 476 -3.67 -21.68 -4.26
N HIS A 477 -4.10 -22.31 -3.17
CA HIS A 477 -5.46 -22.85 -3.01
C HIS A 477 -6.48 -21.78 -2.62
N THR A 478 -6.04 -20.56 -2.29
CA THR A 478 -6.87 -19.52 -1.70
C THR A 478 -7.43 -18.53 -2.74
N ASN A 479 -8.41 -17.72 -2.30
CA ASN A 479 -9.07 -16.67 -3.07
C ASN A 479 -9.75 -17.20 -4.34
N ARG A 480 -10.31 -18.40 -4.23
CA ARG A 480 -11.01 -19.12 -5.31
C ARG A 480 -12.52 -19.13 -5.17
N ASP A 481 -13.03 -18.47 -4.13
CA ASP A 481 -14.45 -18.27 -3.92
C ASP A 481 -15.06 -17.39 -5.04
N GLY A 482 -16.40 -17.40 -5.15
CA GLY A 482 -17.11 -16.79 -6.27
C GLY A 482 -18.54 -16.39 -5.90
N THR A 483 -19.25 -15.74 -6.83
CA THR A 483 -20.67 -15.40 -6.67
C THR A 483 -21.56 -16.64 -6.49
N TYR A 484 -21.11 -17.79 -7.00
CA TYR A 484 -21.82 -19.06 -6.90
C TYR A 484 -20.98 -20.06 -6.13
N HIS A 485 -21.61 -20.78 -5.22
CA HIS A 485 -21.07 -22.03 -4.68
C HIS A 485 -21.38 -23.16 -5.66
N VAL A 486 -20.39 -24.03 -5.89
CA VAL A 486 -20.39 -25.14 -6.85
C VAL A 486 -21.25 -26.34 -6.44
N GLY A 487 -22.24 -26.13 -5.58
CA GLY A 487 -23.12 -27.19 -5.07
C GLY A 487 -22.43 -28.41 -4.43
N PRO A 488 -23.21 -29.48 -4.18
CA PRO A 488 -22.70 -30.78 -3.76
C PRO A 488 -21.80 -31.52 -4.76
N ASP A 489 -21.97 -31.33 -6.07
CA ASP A 489 -21.19 -32.05 -7.09
C ASP A 489 -19.74 -31.55 -7.22
N ARG A 490 -19.47 -30.35 -6.70
CA ARG A 490 -18.16 -29.66 -6.68
C ARG A 490 -17.69 -29.22 -8.07
N ILE A 491 -18.60 -28.95 -8.99
CA ILE A 491 -18.31 -28.60 -10.38
C ILE A 491 -19.12 -27.37 -10.75
N LYS A 492 -18.45 -26.23 -10.96
CA LYS A 492 -19.15 -25.03 -11.44
C LYS A 492 -19.71 -25.25 -12.84
N GLY A 493 -20.87 -24.65 -13.11
CA GLY A 493 -21.56 -24.68 -14.40
C GLY A 493 -22.54 -25.83 -14.54
N THR A 494 -22.82 -26.57 -13.47
CA THR A 494 -23.82 -27.64 -13.41
C THR A 494 -25.12 -27.14 -12.77
N ALA A 495 -26.11 -28.02 -12.64
CA ALA A 495 -27.47 -27.63 -12.25
C ALA A 495 -27.63 -27.31 -10.75
N ASP A 496 -26.69 -27.71 -9.90
CA ASP A 496 -26.71 -27.53 -8.45
C ASP A 496 -25.89 -26.32 -7.96
N ASP A 497 -25.36 -25.50 -8.88
CA ASP A 497 -24.75 -24.21 -8.56
C ASP A 497 -25.75 -23.29 -7.82
N VAL A 498 -25.33 -22.78 -6.66
CA VAL A 498 -26.17 -21.90 -5.82
C VAL A 498 -25.56 -20.51 -5.76
N ARG A 499 -26.33 -19.49 -6.13
CA ARG A 499 -25.93 -18.09 -5.96
C ARG A 499 -25.88 -17.76 -4.47
N LEU A 500 -24.74 -17.25 -4.02
CA LEU A 500 -24.59 -16.79 -2.64
C LEU A 500 -25.30 -15.45 -2.44
N ALA A 501 -25.82 -15.22 -1.23
CA ALA A 501 -26.47 -13.96 -0.88
C ALA A 501 -25.45 -12.80 -0.89
N GLU A 502 -24.33 -13.01 -0.20
CA GLU A 502 -23.12 -12.20 -0.20
C GLU A 502 -21.90 -13.11 -0.31
N ARG A 503 -20.70 -12.55 -0.48
CA ARG A 503 -19.44 -13.33 -0.44
C ARG A 503 -19.38 -14.16 0.85
N PHE A 504 -18.97 -15.43 0.74
CA PHE A 504 -18.97 -16.44 1.81
C PHE A 504 -20.34 -16.84 2.38
N ASN A 505 -21.43 -16.50 1.69
CA ASN A 505 -22.79 -16.71 2.18
C ASN A 505 -23.08 -15.94 3.48
N ALA A 506 -22.47 -14.76 3.65
CA ALA A 506 -22.77 -13.89 4.79
C ALA A 506 -24.23 -13.40 4.72
N ASP A 507 -24.91 -13.33 5.86
CA ASP A 507 -26.27 -12.79 5.93
C ASP A 507 -26.25 -11.27 5.63
N PRO A 508 -26.95 -10.81 4.57
CA PRO A 508 -27.00 -9.40 4.19
C PRO A 508 -27.49 -8.47 5.33
N ALA A 509 -28.26 -8.98 6.30
CA ALA A 509 -28.75 -8.19 7.43
C ALA A 509 -27.60 -7.63 8.30
N PHE A 510 -26.44 -8.30 8.30
CA PHE A 510 -25.28 -7.93 9.11
C PHE A 510 -24.17 -7.26 8.31
N VAL A 511 -24.24 -7.24 6.99
CA VAL A 511 -23.34 -6.41 6.16
C VAL A 511 -23.69 -4.93 6.36
N PRO A 512 -22.72 -4.03 6.59
CA PRO A 512 -23.02 -2.59 6.71
C PRO A 512 -23.57 -1.99 5.41
N ALA A 513 -24.47 -1.03 5.54
CA ALA A 513 -25.07 -0.36 4.40
C ALA A 513 -24.01 0.32 3.52
N GLY A 514 -24.10 0.13 2.21
CA GLY A 514 -23.14 0.68 1.24
C GLY A 514 -21.81 -0.06 1.17
N GLN A 515 -21.60 -1.11 1.96
CA GLN A 515 -20.48 -2.02 1.82
C GLN A 515 -20.93 -3.30 1.13
N SER A 516 -20.20 -3.73 0.10
CA SER A 516 -20.29 -5.08 -0.45
C SER A 516 -18.92 -5.48 -0.95
N LEU A 517 -18.56 -6.73 -0.73
CA LEU A 517 -17.27 -7.27 -1.14
C LEU A 517 -17.49 -8.14 -2.37
N ALA A 518 -17.08 -7.65 -3.53
CA ALA A 518 -17.17 -8.44 -4.75
C ALA A 518 -16.27 -9.69 -4.63
N PRO A 519 -16.79 -10.90 -4.90
CA PRO A 519 -15.95 -12.09 -4.98
C PRO A 519 -15.04 -12.03 -6.21
N PRO A 520 -13.88 -12.72 -6.20
CA PRO A 520 -12.93 -12.71 -7.29
C PRO A 520 -13.36 -13.64 -8.45
N ASP A 521 -14.52 -13.39 -9.05
CA ASP A 521 -15.04 -14.22 -10.16
C ASP A 521 -14.12 -14.24 -11.40
N SER A 522 -14.27 -15.28 -12.22
CA SER A 522 -13.46 -15.46 -13.44
C SER A 522 -13.78 -14.38 -14.48
N TYR A 523 -12.81 -14.14 -15.37
CA TYR A 523 -13.01 -13.32 -16.56
C TYR A 523 -14.22 -13.81 -17.39
N GLY A 524 -14.36 -15.12 -17.58
CA GLY A 524 -15.49 -15.70 -18.33
C GLY A 524 -16.86 -15.46 -17.69
N PHE A 525 -16.92 -15.43 -16.36
CA PHE A 525 -18.14 -15.12 -15.62
C PHE A 525 -18.49 -13.63 -15.71
N GLU A 526 -17.53 -12.74 -15.40
CA GLU A 526 -17.70 -11.28 -15.44
C GLU A 526 -18.13 -10.76 -16.82
N THR A 527 -17.55 -11.33 -17.87
CA THR A 527 -17.87 -10.98 -19.27
C THR A 527 -19.05 -11.73 -19.83
N ARG A 528 -19.54 -12.77 -19.13
CA ARG A 528 -20.55 -13.74 -19.61
C ARG A 528 -20.12 -14.56 -20.84
N LEU A 529 -18.84 -14.52 -21.23
CA LEU A 529 -18.28 -15.36 -22.31
C LEU A 529 -18.35 -16.85 -21.98
N ALA A 530 -18.14 -17.21 -20.71
CA ALA A 530 -18.21 -18.57 -20.22
C ALA A 530 -18.74 -18.57 -18.78
N ARG A 531 -20.07 -18.67 -18.61
CA ARG A 531 -20.73 -18.52 -17.29
C ARG A 531 -20.32 -19.58 -16.26
N GLY A 532 -19.95 -20.78 -16.71
CA GLY A 532 -19.42 -21.84 -15.85
C GLY A 532 -17.95 -21.67 -15.46
N ALA A 533 -17.26 -20.64 -15.97
CA ALA A 533 -15.83 -20.50 -15.74
C ALA A 533 -15.49 -20.21 -14.27
N GLN A 534 -14.44 -20.87 -13.79
CA GLN A 534 -13.90 -20.71 -12.45
C GLN A 534 -12.61 -19.88 -12.48
N ASN A 535 -12.43 -19.02 -11.47
CA ASN A 535 -11.21 -18.26 -11.36
C ASN A 535 -10.03 -19.19 -10.98
N ARG A 536 -8.82 -18.74 -11.28
CA ARG A 536 -7.56 -19.44 -10.97
C ARG A 536 -6.93 -18.98 -9.66
N GLY A 537 -7.66 -18.23 -8.83
CA GLY A 537 -7.19 -17.70 -7.54
C GLY A 537 -6.04 -16.70 -7.68
N VAL A 538 -5.00 -16.94 -6.89
CA VAL A 538 -3.72 -16.22 -6.92
C VAL A 538 -2.65 -17.04 -7.62
N ALA A 539 -1.58 -16.39 -8.07
CA ALA A 539 -0.47 -16.97 -8.79
C ALA A 539 0.84 -16.83 -8.00
N THR A 540 1.65 -17.87 -8.01
CA THR A 540 3.04 -17.82 -7.51
C THR A 540 4.06 -17.92 -8.63
N LEU A 541 3.63 -17.92 -9.89
CA LEU A 541 4.54 -17.68 -11.02
C LEU A 541 4.79 -16.16 -11.19
N PRO A 542 6.04 -15.70 -11.34
CA PRO A 542 6.38 -14.28 -11.49
C PRO A 542 5.65 -13.57 -12.65
N GLY A 543 5.38 -12.27 -12.51
CA GLY A 543 4.65 -11.45 -13.49
C GLY A 543 3.42 -10.72 -12.93
N GLY A 544 3.13 -10.85 -11.64
CA GLY A 544 2.12 -10.09 -10.91
C GLY A 544 2.73 -9.01 -10.03
N VAL A 545 2.39 -7.74 -10.27
CA VAL A 545 2.99 -6.58 -9.59
C VAL A 545 1.89 -5.65 -9.06
N PRO A 546 1.98 -5.15 -7.81
CA PRO A 546 1.03 -4.18 -7.27
C PRO A 546 1.11 -2.84 -8.01
N VAL A 547 -0.03 -2.18 -8.15
CA VAL A 547 -0.11 -0.80 -8.66
C VAL A 547 -0.17 0.15 -7.49
N PHE A 548 0.85 1.00 -7.38
CA PHE A 548 0.89 2.08 -6.41
C PHE A 548 0.53 3.40 -7.07
N LYS A 549 -0.33 4.17 -6.40
CA LYS A 549 -0.72 5.53 -6.77
C LYS A 549 -0.60 6.40 -5.52
N ASN A 550 0.27 7.40 -5.56
CA ASN A 550 0.55 8.30 -4.43
C ASN A 550 0.86 7.55 -3.13
N GLY A 551 1.65 6.47 -3.22
CA GLY A 551 2.03 5.64 -2.08
C GLY A 551 0.94 4.68 -1.56
N GLN A 552 -0.25 4.62 -2.19
CA GLN A 552 -1.28 3.65 -1.85
C GLN A 552 -1.38 2.54 -2.90
N VAL A 553 -1.60 1.29 -2.45
CA VAL A 553 -1.91 0.18 -3.37
C VAL A 553 -3.35 0.30 -3.84
N VAL A 554 -3.53 0.52 -5.14
CA VAL A 554 -4.83 0.73 -5.77
C VAL A 554 -5.27 -0.43 -6.67
N GLY A 555 -4.39 -1.40 -6.91
CA GLY A 555 -4.67 -2.55 -7.77
C GLY A 555 -3.44 -3.40 -8.08
N GLY A 556 -3.48 -4.13 -9.18
CA GLY A 556 -2.39 -4.98 -9.64
C GLY A 556 -2.37 -5.17 -11.15
N VAL A 557 -1.17 -5.33 -11.72
CA VAL A 557 -0.93 -5.71 -13.12
C VAL A 557 -0.42 -7.14 -13.16
N GLY A 558 -0.96 -7.94 -14.07
CA GLY A 558 -0.53 -9.31 -14.32
C GLY A 558 -0.21 -9.53 -15.77
N VAL A 559 0.94 -10.14 -16.06
CA VAL A 559 1.39 -10.47 -17.41
C VAL A 559 1.59 -11.98 -17.50
N PHE A 560 1.01 -12.61 -18.52
CA PHE A 560 1.08 -14.04 -18.70
C PHE A 560 1.38 -14.39 -20.17
N PHE A 561 2.32 -15.29 -20.40
CA PHE A 561 2.58 -15.86 -21.73
C PHE A 561 1.90 -17.22 -21.85
N PRO A 562 0.71 -17.30 -22.47
CA PRO A 562 -0.09 -18.52 -22.43
C PRO A 562 0.42 -19.65 -23.32
N GLY A 563 1.41 -19.40 -24.19
CA GLY A 563 1.82 -20.34 -25.23
C GLY A 563 0.64 -20.82 -26.06
N ARG A 564 0.55 -22.13 -26.30
CA ARG A 564 -0.54 -22.73 -27.10
C ARG A 564 -1.70 -23.27 -26.27
N THR A 565 -1.49 -23.50 -24.98
CA THR A 565 -2.46 -24.22 -24.12
C THR A 565 -3.05 -23.37 -23.00
N GLY A 566 -2.40 -22.26 -22.63
CA GLY A 566 -2.77 -21.44 -21.48
C GLY A 566 -2.29 -21.99 -20.13
N PHE A 567 -1.59 -23.13 -20.11
CA PHE A 567 -0.99 -23.70 -18.91
C PHE A 567 0.28 -22.94 -18.51
N ALA A 568 0.57 -22.91 -17.21
CA ALA A 568 1.73 -22.16 -16.70
C ALA A 568 3.08 -22.80 -17.11
N THR A 569 3.07 -24.07 -17.47
CA THR A 569 4.22 -24.80 -18.04
C THR A 569 4.62 -24.31 -19.43
N GLU A 570 3.75 -23.60 -20.16
CA GLU A 570 4.09 -22.95 -21.43
C GLU A 570 4.94 -21.69 -21.21
N GLU A 571 4.62 -20.92 -20.17
CA GLU A 571 5.39 -19.73 -19.81
C GLU A 571 6.75 -20.10 -19.22
N ASN A 572 6.78 -21.13 -18.39
CA ASN A 572 7.98 -21.61 -17.74
C ASN A 572 8.21 -23.08 -18.09
N SER A 573 8.97 -23.28 -19.16
CA SER A 573 9.26 -24.61 -19.71
C SER A 573 9.98 -25.53 -18.71
N ALA A 574 10.71 -24.98 -17.73
CA ALA A 574 11.36 -25.72 -16.65
C ALA A 574 10.38 -26.48 -15.75
N LEU A 575 9.11 -26.06 -15.74
CA LEU A 575 8.04 -26.66 -14.96
C LEU A 575 7.38 -27.87 -15.67
N SER A 576 7.61 -28.06 -16.97
CA SER A 576 7.03 -29.15 -17.76
C SER A 576 7.70 -30.51 -17.48
N THR A 577 6.93 -31.61 -17.47
CA THR A 577 7.46 -32.98 -17.46
C THR A 577 8.37 -33.28 -18.64
N THR A 578 8.09 -32.67 -19.78
CA THR A 578 8.86 -32.87 -21.01
C THR A 578 9.96 -31.83 -21.19
N TYR A 579 10.31 -31.11 -20.10
CA TYR A 579 11.26 -29.97 -20.04
C TYR A 579 11.98 -29.73 -21.37
N ASN A 580 11.55 -28.69 -22.07
CA ASN A 580 12.12 -28.35 -23.35
C ASN A 580 13.07 -27.16 -23.17
N PRO A 581 14.39 -27.38 -23.10
CA PRO A 581 15.37 -26.29 -22.94
C PRO A 581 15.39 -25.33 -24.14
N ALA A 582 14.75 -25.68 -25.26
CA ALA A 582 14.61 -24.78 -26.41
C ALA A 582 13.43 -23.80 -26.26
N LEU A 583 12.52 -24.01 -25.31
CA LEU A 583 11.47 -23.05 -24.98
C LEU A 583 11.99 -22.07 -23.92
N PRO A 584 11.83 -20.75 -24.14
CA PRO A 584 12.28 -19.74 -23.18
C PRO A 584 11.48 -19.82 -21.87
N ASP A 585 12.13 -19.56 -20.73
CA ASP A 585 11.43 -19.16 -19.50
C ASP A 585 11.06 -17.69 -19.62
N ARG A 586 9.76 -17.43 -19.66
CA ARG A 586 9.18 -16.11 -19.92
C ARG A 586 8.71 -15.43 -18.64
N SER A 587 8.91 -16.05 -17.47
CA SER A 587 8.49 -15.50 -16.17
C SER A 587 9.20 -14.18 -15.85
N LEU A 588 10.50 -14.06 -16.19
CA LEU A 588 11.27 -12.82 -16.01
C LEU A 588 10.84 -11.71 -16.97
N GLU A 589 10.46 -12.08 -18.19
CA GLU A 589 9.92 -11.11 -19.14
C GLU A 589 8.55 -10.62 -18.71
N ALA A 590 7.70 -11.50 -18.19
CA ALA A 590 6.39 -11.13 -17.65
C ALA A 590 6.53 -10.14 -16.49
N GLU A 591 7.50 -10.40 -15.62
CA GLU A 591 7.84 -9.50 -14.52
C GLU A 591 8.38 -8.16 -15.00
N TRP A 592 9.27 -8.14 -15.99
CA TRP A 592 9.74 -6.90 -16.62
C TRP A 592 8.57 -6.08 -17.16
N VAL A 593 7.70 -6.69 -17.96
CA VAL A 593 6.56 -6.00 -18.56
C VAL A 593 5.67 -5.38 -17.48
N ALA A 594 5.38 -6.13 -16.41
CA ALA A 594 4.56 -5.65 -15.31
C ALA A 594 5.23 -4.49 -14.54
N VAL A 595 6.52 -4.61 -14.19
CA VAL A 595 7.29 -3.58 -13.49
C VAL A 595 7.41 -2.31 -14.34
N ALA A 596 7.70 -2.44 -15.63
CA ALA A 596 7.84 -1.32 -16.55
C ALA A 596 6.50 -0.58 -16.75
N ALA A 597 5.40 -1.33 -16.84
CA ALA A 597 4.06 -0.76 -17.00
C ALA A 597 3.69 0.20 -15.86
N VAL A 598 4.00 -0.17 -14.61
CA VAL A 598 3.71 0.65 -13.42
C VAL A 598 4.76 1.72 -13.12
N GLY A 599 5.80 1.84 -13.97
CA GLY A 599 6.80 2.92 -13.87
C GLY A 599 8.12 2.55 -13.17
N GLY A 600 8.35 1.27 -12.88
CA GLY A 600 9.55 0.83 -12.17
C GLY A 600 9.60 1.31 -10.72
N TYR A 601 10.78 1.24 -10.11
CA TYR A 601 11.01 1.76 -8.75
C TYR A 601 11.27 3.26 -8.81
N ALA A 602 10.33 4.06 -8.30
CA ALA A 602 10.29 5.50 -8.52
C ALA A 602 11.60 6.23 -8.14
N THR A 603 12.28 5.76 -7.08
CA THR A 603 13.48 6.41 -6.52
C THR A 603 14.82 5.78 -6.92
N GLN A 604 14.84 4.65 -7.64
CA GLN A 604 16.06 3.88 -7.95
C GLN A 604 16.19 3.67 -9.45
N THR A 605 15.14 3.09 -10.05
CA THR A 605 15.12 2.76 -11.48
C THR A 605 13.75 3.11 -12.06
N PRO A 606 13.44 4.41 -12.20
CA PRO A 606 12.18 4.84 -12.80
C PRO A 606 12.16 4.50 -14.28
N VAL A 607 10.99 4.06 -14.76
CA VAL A 607 10.75 3.75 -16.17
C VAL A 607 9.85 4.83 -16.76
N GLY A 608 10.44 5.66 -17.61
CA GLY A 608 9.76 6.76 -18.31
C GLY A 608 8.73 6.31 -19.35
N PRO A 609 8.44 7.16 -20.36
CA PRO A 609 7.48 6.82 -21.42
C PRO A 609 7.87 5.55 -22.19
N LEU A 610 6.88 4.71 -22.50
CA LEU A 610 7.06 3.46 -23.24
C LEU A 610 6.26 3.53 -24.54
N GLY A 611 6.95 3.45 -25.68
CA GLY A 611 6.31 3.57 -26.99
C GLY A 611 5.53 4.88 -27.17
N GLY A 612 5.96 5.96 -26.50
CA GLY A 612 5.27 7.26 -26.49
C GLY A 612 4.14 7.39 -25.47
N VAL A 613 3.82 6.33 -24.71
CA VAL A 613 2.80 6.37 -23.65
C VAL A 613 3.44 6.82 -22.32
N PRO A 614 3.07 8.00 -21.78
CA PRO A 614 3.60 8.49 -20.52
C PRO A 614 3.11 7.63 -19.34
N LEU A 615 3.85 7.67 -18.23
CA LEU A 615 3.40 7.09 -16.97
C LEU A 615 2.29 7.98 -16.38
N PRO A 616 1.15 7.42 -15.92
CA PRO A 616 0.16 8.21 -15.20
C PRO A 616 0.75 8.86 -13.94
N PHE A 617 0.29 10.07 -13.62
CA PHE A 617 0.83 10.84 -12.50
C PHE A 617 0.63 10.13 -11.15
N GLY A 618 1.67 10.15 -10.31
CA GLY A 618 1.65 9.54 -8.98
C GLY A 618 1.94 8.03 -8.95
N PHE A 619 2.20 7.40 -10.11
CA PHE A 619 2.48 5.96 -10.20
C PHE A 619 3.96 5.67 -10.03
N GLY A 620 4.26 4.52 -9.43
CA GLY A 620 5.63 4.02 -9.27
C GLY A 620 5.74 3.10 -8.06
N LEU A 621 6.56 2.07 -8.16
CA LEU A 621 6.78 1.14 -7.05
C LEU A 621 7.64 1.80 -5.97
N PRO A 622 7.27 1.66 -4.68
CA PRO A 622 8.17 2.01 -3.60
C PRO A 622 9.34 1.03 -3.60
N PHE A 623 10.55 1.51 -3.35
CA PHE A 623 11.70 0.63 -3.18
C PHE A 623 11.89 0.27 -1.71
N GLY A 624 12.26 -0.98 -1.46
CA GLY A 624 12.48 -1.45 -0.12
C GLY A 624 13.08 -2.85 -0.08
N ARG A 625 13.58 -3.19 1.10
CA ARG A 625 14.09 -4.51 1.43
C ARG A 625 13.17 -5.11 2.47
N ILE A 626 12.58 -6.27 2.17
CA ILE A 626 11.81 -7.06 3.14
C ILE A 626 12.69 -8.21 3.60
N ASP A 627 12.87 -8.33 4.92
CA ASP A 627 13.55 -9.46 5.53
C ASP A 627 12.57 -10.31 6.34
N LEU A 628 12.47 -11.59 5.99
CA LEU A 628 11.67 -12.57 6.72
C LEU A 628 12.62 -13.55 7.42
N VAL A 629 12.59 -13.57 8.76
CA VAL A 629 13.47 -14.43 9.58
C VAL A 629 14.96 -14.26 9.22
N GLY A 630 15.37 -13.01 8.92
CA GLY A 630 16.74 -12.67 8.55
C GLY A 630 17.11 -12.99 7.09
N ILE A 631 16.17 -13.50 6.30
CA ILE A 631 16.35 -13.80 4.88
C ILE A 631 15.72 -12.68 4.07
N THR A 632 16.51 -12.06 3.21
CA THR A 632 15.99 -11.04 2.30
C THR A 632 15.18 -11.69 1.20
N LEU A 633 13.97 -11.16 0.98
CA LEU A 633 13.04 -11.70 0.00
C LEU A 633 13.33 -11.16 -1.41
N ASP A 634 13.08 -12.02 -2.39
CA ASP A 634 13.02 -11.61 -3.79
C ASP A 634 11.72 -10.83 -4.03
N ILE A 635 11.85 -9.53 -4.31
CA ILE A 635 10.71 -8.66 -4.64
C ILE A 635 10.43 -8.70 -6.13
N VAL A 636 11.47 -8.49 -6.94
CA VAL A 636 11.42 -8.68 -8.39
C VAL A 636 12.73 -9.33 -8.83
N GLY A 637 12.67 -10.25 -9.77
CA GLY A 637 13.79 -11.09 -10.20
C GLY A 637 14.42 -11.95 -9.09
N PRO A 638 15.23 -12.96 -9.45
CA PRO A 638 15.98 -13.75 -8.49
C PRO A 638 17.26 -13.03 -8.04
N GLY A 639 17.66 -13.19 -6.78
CA GLY A 639 18.98 -12.74 -6.30
C GLY A 639 18.95 -11.57 -5.33
N GLY A 640 17.86 -11.42 -4.58
CA GLY A 640 17.66 -10.37 -3.59
C GLY A 640 17.33 -9.00 -4.22
N PRO A 641 17.31 -7.93 -3.40
CA PRO A 641 16.72 -6.64 -3.79
C PRO A 641 17.54 -5.88 -4.84
N PHE A 642 18.83 -6.20 -4.98
CA PHE A 642 19.71 -5.57 -5.97
C PHE A 642 19.94 -6.47 -7.19
N GLY A 643 20.28 -7.75 -6.99
CA GLY A 643 20.51 -8.69 -8.08
C GLY A 643 19.24 -9.02 -8.88
N GLY A 644 18.08 -9.09 -8.22
CA GLY A 644 16.81 -9.38 -8.88
C GLY A 644 16.36 -8.27 -9.83
N LEU A 645 16.50 -7.00 -9.43
CA LEU A 645 16.18 -5.88 -10.32
C LEU A 645 17.09 -5.85 -11.55
N ASP A 646 18.39 -6.09 -11.38
CA ASP A 646 19.34 -6.17 -12.50
C ASP A 646 18.96 -7.29 -13.49
N ALA A 647 18.52 -8.44 -12.99
CA ALA A 647 18.07 -9.55 -13.83
C ALA A 647 16.84 -9.18 -14.67
N VAL A 648 15.86 -8.51 -14.07
CA VAL A 648 14.64 -8.05 -14.77
C VAL A 648 14.97 -6.99 -15.82
N LEU A 649 15.86 -6.04 -15.50
CA LEU A 649 16.31 -5.01 -16.45
C LEU A 649 17.11 -5.59 -17.62
N ALA A 650 17.97 -6.58 -17.35
CA ALA A 650 18.73 -7.27 -18.38
C ALA A 650 17.80 -7.95 -19.41
N VAL A 651 16.73 -8.59 -18.93
CA VAL A 651 15.70 -9.16 -19.81
C VAL A 651 15.01 -8.05 -20.60
N GLY A 652 14.61 -6.96 -19.94
CA GLY A 652 13.98 -5.82 -20.61
C GLY A 652 14.82 -5.22 -21.74
N ASN A 653 16.13 -5.13 -21.55
CA ASN A 653 17.06 -4.68 -22.59
C ASN A 653 17.21 -5.69 -23.73
N ALA A 654 17.14 -6.99 -23.45
CA ALA A 654 17.30 -8.05 -24.44
C ALA A 654 16.05 -8.23 -25.34
N VAL A 655 14.85 -8.10 -24.78
CA VAL A 655 13.59 -8.33 -25.51
C VAL A 655 13.17 -7.15 -26.38
N GLY A 656 13.77 -5.98 -26.17
CA GLY A 656 13.47 -4.76 -26.93
C GLY A 656 12.11 -4.14 -26.58
N ARG A 657 11.75 -3.05 -27.28
CA ARG A 657 10.48 -2.33 -27.07
C ARG A 657 9.41 -2.80 -28.06
N GLY A 658 8.20 -3.01 -27.53
CA GLY A 658 7.00 -3.27 -28.33
C GLY A 658 6.30 -2.00 -28.76
N SER A 659 5.06 -2.14 -29.21
CA SER A 659 4.18 -1.03 -29.56
C SER A 659 2.98 -0.96 -28.62
N PRO A 660 2.55 0.23 -28.17
CA PRO A 660 1.31 0.38 -27.40
C PRO A 660 0.07 0.03 -28.23
N ALA A 661 0.21 -0.08 -29.56
CA ALA A 661 -0.84 -0.53 -30.47
C ALA A 661 -0.81 -2.05 -30.71
N ASP A 662 0.11 -2.80 -30.09
CA ASP A 662 0.17 -4.26 -30.26
C ASP A 662 -1.03 -4.93 -29.57
N GLY A 663 -1.78 -5.73 -30.32
CA GLY A 663 -2.96 -6.43 -29.80
C GLY A 663 -4.19 -5.56 -29.61
N THR A 664 -5.15 -6.07 -28.85
CA THR A 664 -6.44 -5.41 -28.61
C THR A 664 -6.90 -5.55 -27.17
N ASN A 665 -7.54 -4.49 -26.66
CA ASN A 665 -8.27 -4.56 -25.39
C ASN A 665 -9.49 -5.47 -25.57
N ARG A 666 -9.82 -6.25 -24.54
CA ARG A 666 -10.95 -7.18 -24.53
C ARG A 666 -12.03 -6.70 -23.54
N PRO A 667 -13.31 -7.06 -23.77
CA PRO A 667 -14.38 -6.79 -22.82
C PRO A 667 -14.06 -7.28 -21.42
N VAL A 668 -14.33 -6.46 -20.41
CA VAL A 668 -14.27 -6.83 -18.98
C VAL A 668 -15.67 -6.90 -18.35
N ALA A 669 -16.71 -6.50 -19.10
CA ALA A 669 -18.12 -6.65 -18.79
C ALA A 669 -18.92 -6.85 -20.08
N ALA A 670 -20.04 -7.56 -19.96
CA ALA A 670 -21.14 -7.38 -20.91
C ALA A 670 -21.71 -5.95 -20.79
N GLY A 671 -22.17 -5.40 -21.91
CA GLY A 671 -22.86 -4.12 -21.99
C GLY A 671 -24.26 -4.11 -21.36
N PRO A 672 -24.98 -2.98 -21.41
CA PRO A 672 -26.37 -2.88 -20.96
C PRO A 672 -27.34 -3.94 -21.53
N ASP A 673 -27.09 -4.45 -22.74
CA ASP A 673 -27.89 -5.54 -23.32
C ASP A 673 -27.69 -6.90 -22.61
N GLY A 674 -26.62 -7.01 -21.82
CA GLY A 674 -26.27 -8.20 -21.06
C GLY A 674 -25.78 -9.38 -21.89
N LEU A 675 -25.51 -9.19 -23.19
CA LEU A 675 -24.97 -10.19 -24.09
C LEU A 675 -23.44 -9.99 -24.22
N PRO A 676 -22.64 -11.07 -24.32
CA PRO A 676 -21.21 -10.95 -24.54
C PRO A 676 -20.87 -10.73 -26.02
N ASN A 677 -19.73 -10.10 -26.30
CA ASN A 677 -19.19 -9.83 -27.64
C ASN A 677 -20.08 -8.92 -28.49
N THR A 678 -20.70 -7.92 -27.87
CA THR A 678 -21.53 -6.91 -28.54
C THR A 678 -20.80 -5.55 -28.57
N ALA A 679 -21.35 -4.60 -29.32
CA ALA A 679 -20.70 -3.30 -29.52
C ALA A 679 -20.76 -2.39 -28.27
N ASP A 680 -21.62 -2.70 -27.30
CA ASP A 680 -21.80 -1.98 -26.05
C ASP A 680 -21.03 -2.59 -24.87
N ASP A 681 -20.22 -3.62 -25.12
CA ASP A 681 -19.34 -4.24 -24.14
C ASP A 681 -18.36 -3.22 -23.51
N VAL A 682 -18.15 -3.35 -22.21
CA VAL A 682 -17.26 -2.46 -21.47
C VAL A 682 -15.83 -2.98 -21.58
N LEU A 683 -14.95 -2.25 -22.26
CA LEU A 683 -13.53 -2.62 -22.41
C LEU A 683 -12.68 -2.23 -21.21
N LEU A 684 -13.05 -1.15 -20.51
CA LEU A 684 -12.30 -0.57 -19.40
C LEU A 684 -13.26 -0.16 -18.29
N ARG A 685 -12.88 -0.39 -17.02
CA ARG A 685 -13.63 0.04 -15.83
C ARG A 685 -12.74 0.86 -14.91
N ALA A 686 -13.33 1.80 -14.18
CA ALA A 686 -12.67 2.41 -13.02
C ALA A 686 -12.70 1.44 -11.83
N GLY A 687 -11.67 1.52 -10.98
CA GLY A 687 -11.56 0.76 -9.75
C GLY A 687 -12.54 1.24 -8.68
N ALA A 688 -12.91 0.34 -7.77
CA ALA A 688 -13.75 0.64 -6.62
C ALA A 688 -12.92 0.67 -5.32
N PRO A 689 -13.36 1.44 -4.31
CA PRO A 689 -12.81 1.30 -2.96
C PRO A 689 -13.12 -0.08 -2.39
N VAL A 690 -12.27 -0.53 -1.48
CA VAL A 690 -12.37 -1.83 -0.81
C VAL A 690 -12.73 -1.58 0.64
N PRO A 691 -13.86 -2.12 1.13
CA PRO A 691 -14.31 -1.84 2.49
C PRO A 691 -13.27 -2.20 3.58
N GLU A 692 -13.28 -1.42 4.65
CA GLU A 692 -12.48 -1.62 5.86
C GLU A 692 -13.39 -1.53 7.10
N GLY A 693 -12.90 -2.02 8.24
CA GLY A 693 -13.70 -2.19 9.45
C GLY A 693 -14.53 -3.47 9.42
N TRP A 694 -15.75 -3.41 9.96
CA TRP A 694 -16.68 -4.53 9.93
C TRP A 694 -17.17 -4.80 8.52
N LEU A 695 -16.85 -5.97 7.96
CA LEU A 695 -17.43 -6.45 6.70
C LEU A 695 -18.70 -7.26 6.96
N VAL A 696 -18.75 -7.94 8.10
CA VAL A 696 -19.96 -8.57 8.67
C VAL A 696 -20.02 -8.17 10.14
N ARG A 697 -21.08 -7.47 10.53
CA ARG A 697 -21.29 -7.02 11.91
C ARG A 697 -21.48 -8.23 12.84
N PRO A 698 -20.97 -8.14 14.08
CA PRO A 698 -21.05 -9.24 15.03
C PRO A 698 -22.51 -9.52 15.40
N HIS A 699 -22.88 -10.80 15.42
CA HIS A 699 -24.23 -11.26 15.80
C HIS A 699 -24.20 -12.64 16.46
N ASP A 700 -25.34 -13.07 17.01
CA ASP A 700 -25.49 -14.39 17.61
C ASP A 700 -25.52 -15.46 16.51
N GLY A 701 -24.82 -16.58 16.73
CA GLY A 701 -24.91 -17.77 15.87
C GLY A 701 -25.18 -19.03 16.68
N VAL A 702 -25.03 -20.20 16.04
CA VAL A 702 -25.21 -21.49 16.70
C VAL A 702 -24.03 -21.77 17.63
N GLY A 703 -24.25 -21.58 18.94
CA GLY A 703 -23.29 -21.91 20.00
C GLY A 703 -22.44 -20.75 20.50
N VAL A 704 -22.37 -19.64 19.74
CA VAL A 704 -21.59 -18.44 20.05
C VAL A 704 -22.49 -17.20 20.05
N THR A 705 -22.28 -16.32 21.03
CA THR A 705 -23.04 -15.07 21.17
C THR A 705 -22.31 -13.90 20.52
N ARG A 706 -23.05 -12.85 20.13
CA ARG A 706 -22.52 -11.59 19.62
C ARG A 706 -21.43 -11.01 20.52
N ALA A 707 -21.63 -11.04 21.83
CA ALA A 707 -20.68 -10.49 22.79
C ALA A 707 -19.35 -11.28 22.80
N GLU A 708 -19.41 -12.60 22.61
CA GLU A 708 -18.22 -13.44 22.49
C GLU A 708 -17.48 -13.18 21.17
N VAL A 709 -18.22 -12.97 20.07
CA VAL A 709 -17.63 -12.55 18.77
C VAL A 709 -16.93 -11.21 18.91
N GLU A 710 -17.58 -10.22 19.52
CA GLU A 710 -17.00 -8.90 19.77
C GLU A 710 -15.75 -8.99 20.63
N ALA A 711 -15.77 -9.80 21.70
CA ALA A 711 -14.63 -9.99 22.59
C ALA A 711 -13.43 -10.63 21.87
N ALA A 712 -13.65 -11.70 21.09
CA ALA A 712 -12.58 -12.39 20.38
C ALA A 712 -11.89 -11.46 19.36
N ILE A 713 -12.67 -10.70 18.58
CA ILE A 713 -12.14 -9.76 17.60
C ILE A 713 -11.48 -8.55 18.27
N ALA A 714 -12.07 -8.00 19.34
CA ALA A 714 -11.47 -6.88 20.07
C ALA A 714 -10.13 -7.24 20.72
N ASN A 715 -10.03 -8.44 21.31
CA ASN A 715 -8.77 -8.92 21.88
C ASN A 715 -7.70 -9.13 20.80
N GLY A 716 -8.09 -9.71 19.66
CA GLY A 716 -7.19 -9.86 18.52
C GLY A 716 -6.71 -8.52 17.95
N LEU A 717 -7.61 -7.54 17.85
CA LEU A 717 -7.24 -6.17 17.43
C LEU A 717 -6.24 -5.54 18.40
N ALA A 718 -6.46 -5.68 19.71
CA ALA A 718 -5.52 -5.19 20.72
C ALA A 718 -4.13 -5.81 20.54
N GLU A 719 -4.03 -7.14 20.36
CA GLU A 719 -2.75 -7.81 20.14
C GLU A 719 -2.08 -7.41 18.81
N ALA A 720 -2.87 -7.22 17.74
CA ALA A 720 -2.37 -6.76 16.45
C ALA A 720 -1.72 -5.36 16.53
N THR A 721 -2.22 -4.47 17.39
CA THR A 721 -1.60 -3.14 17.58
C THR A 721 -0.25 -3.18 18.29
N LEU A 722 0.08 -4.29 18.95
CA LEU A 722 1.37 -4.51 19.63
C LEU A 722 2.33 -5.31 18.75
N THR A 723 1.81 -6.28 17.99
CA THR A 723 2.60 -7.21 17.20
C THR A 723 3.31 -6.54 16.01
N ARG A 724 4.62 -6.79 15.88
CA ARG A 724 5.44 -6.31 14.75
C ARG A 724 5.09 -7.10 13.49
N ALA A 725 4.77 -6.39 12.41
CA ALA A 725 4.57 -6.96 11.08
C ALA A 725 5.85 -7.60 10.52
N ALA A 726 5.71 -8.68 9.76
CA ALA A 726 6.82 -9.30 9.04
C ALA A 726 7.08 -8.63 7.69
N ILE A 727 6.02 -8.23 6.98
CA ILE A 727 6.08 -7.78 5.57
C ILE A 727 5.84 -6.28 5.36
N ARG A 728 5.96 -5.48 6.43
CA ARG A 728 5.79 -4.02 6.37
C ARG A 728 7.09 -3.27 6.57
N LEU A 729 7.17 -2.10 5.95
CA LEU A 729 8.27 -1.17 6.10
C LEU A 729 7.83 0.18 6.68
N PRO A 730 8.77 0.92 7.29
CA PRO A 730 10.07 0.44 7.74
C PRO A 730 9.93 -0.56 8.89
N LEU A 731 11.05 -1.20 9.25
CA LEU A 731 11.09 -2.18 10.33
C LEU A 731 10.54 -1.59 11.64
N GLY A 732 9.70 -2.36 12.33
CA GLY A 732 9.00 -1.93 13.54
C GLY A 732 7.53 -1.55 13.34
N SER A 733 7.06 -1.46 12.08
CA SER A 733 5.64 -1.28 11.77
C SER A 733 4.77 -2.37 12.40
N ARG A 734 3.57 -1.98 12.86
CA ARG A 734 2.58 -2.89 13.47
C ARG A 734 1.80 -3.65 12.41
N THR A 735 1.38 -4.86 12.75
CA THR A 735 0.60 -5.69 11.85
C THR A 735 -0.81 -5.12 11.62
N ARG A 736 -1.40 -5.50 10.50
CA ARG A 736 -2.75 -5.26 10.04
C ARG A 736 -3.32 -6.59 9.63
N MET A 737 -4.45 -6.93 10.22
CA MET A 737 -5.04 -8.27 10.13
C MET A 737 -6.50 -8.19 9.69
N VAL A 738 -6.96 -9.31 9.15
CA VAL A 738 -8.37 -9.65 9.01
C VAL A 738 -8.72 -10.72 10.03
N PHE A 739 -9.88 -10.57 10.66
CA PHE A 739 -10.40 -11.45 11.70
C PHE A 739 -11.75 -11.99 11.26
N ALA A 740 -11.96 -13.29 11.37
CA ALA A 740 -13.24 -13.92 11.15
C ALA A 740 -13.59 -14.83 12.33
N VAL A 741 -14.84 -14.77 12.77
CA VAL A 741 -15.42 -15.75 13.69
C VAL A 741 -16.55 -16.47 12.98
N THR A 742 -16.54 -17.79 13.05
CA THR A 742 -17.63 -18.62 12.54
C THR A 742 -18.29 -19.42 13.65
N ASP A 743 -19.59 -19.63 13.50
CA ASP A 743 -20.36 -20.48 14.41
C ASP A 743 -20.17 -21.97 14.10
N LEU A 744 -20.88 -22.85 14.83
CA LEU A 744 -20.80 -24.30 14.61
C LEU A 744 -21.29 -24.74 13.22
N THR A 745 -22.05 -23.95 12.48
CA THR A 745 -22.53 -24.27 11.12
C THR A 745 -21.65 -23.68 10.01
N GLY A 746 -20.56 -22.99 10.38
CA GLY A 746 -19.68 -22.29 9.46
C GLY A 746 -20.24 -20.94 8.98
N GLU A 747 -21.33 -20.45 9.57
CA GLU A 747 -21.83 -19.11 9.31
C GLU A 747 -20.81 -18.07 9.79
N VAL A 748 -20.58 -17.03 9.01
CA VAL A 748 -19.68 -15.93 9.40
C VAL A 748 -20.45 -15.00 10.33
N VAL A 749 -20.23 -15.14 11.64
CA VAL A 749 -20.92 -14.34 12.66
C VAL A 749 -20.19 -13.04 13.02
N GLY A 750 -18.99 -12.83 12.47
CA GLY A 750 -18.26 -11.58 12.50
C GLY A 750 -17.05 -11.61 11.57
N LEU A 751 -16.84 -10.53 10.81
CA LEU A 751 -15.70 -10.38 9.90
C LEU A 751 -15.21 -8.92 9.95
N TYR A 752 -13.96 -8.72 10.37
CA TYR A 752 -13.36 -7.40 10.53
C TYR A 752 -12.04 -7.30 9.76
N ARG A 753 -11.87 -6.27 8.94
CA ARG A 753 -10.64 -5.95 8.22
C ARG A 753 -10.03 -4.66 8.76
N MET A 754 -8.81 -4.72 9.29
CA MET A 754 -8.08 -3.50 9.66
C MET A 754 -7.77 -2.64 8.42
N PRO A 755 -7.66 -1.30 8.58
CA PRO A 755 -7.18 -0.44 7.52
C PRO A 755 -5.84 -0.89 6.94
N ASP A 756 -5.73 -0.91 5.62
CA ASP A 756 -4.55 -1.38 4.88
C ASP A 756 -4.15 -2.85 5.15
N ALA A 757 -5.00 -3.66 5.80
CA ALA A 757 -4.77 -5.10 5.86
C ALA A 757 -4.86 -5.72 4.46
N THR A 758 -4.06 -6.75 4.21
CA THR A 758 -4.02 -7.45 2.93
C THR A 758 -5.39 -8.03 2.54
N VAL A 759 -5.75 -7.95 1.26
CA VAL A 759 -7.09 -8.35 0.79
C VAL A 759 -7.21 -9.88 0.67
N PHE A 760 -6.12 -10.59 0.36
CA PHE A 760 -6.13 -12.06 0.32
C PHE A 760 -6.57 -12.65 1.68
N SER A 761 -6.30 -11.93 2.77
CA SER A 761 -6.57 -12.34 4.14
C SER A 761 -8.07 -12.44 4.45
N ILE A 762 -8.94 -11.85 3.63
CA ILE A 762 -10.39 -11.91 3.84
C ILE A 762 -10.93 -13.33 3.66
N ASP A 763 -10.62 -13.96 2.52
CA ASP A 763 -11.00 -15.36 2.27
C ASP A 763 -10.32 -16.30 3.27
N VAL A 764 -9.04 -16.06 3.50
CA VAL A 764 -8.20 -16.89 4.36
C VAL A 764 -8.69 -16.90 5.81
N ALA A 765 -9.03 -15.74 6.39
CA ALA A 765 -9.53 -15.69 7.77
C ALA A 765 -10.83 -16.48 7.92
N VAL A 766 -11.75 -16.37 6.96
CA VAL A 766 -13.02 -17.13 6.96
C VAL A 766 -12.78 -18.64 6.84
N ALA A 767 -11.93 -19.05 5.89
CA ALA A 767 -11.57 -20.46 5.72
C ALA A 767 -10.92 -21.04 6.99
N LYS A 768 -9.93 -20.34 7.55
CA LYS A 768 -9.26 -20.70 8.81
C LYS A 768 -10.26 -20.97 9.95
N ALA A 769 -11.20 -20.04 10.16
CA ALA A 769 -12.24 -20.18 11.18
C ALA A 769 -13.11 -21.43 10.94
N ARG A 770 -13.58 -21.65 9.71
CA ARG A 770 -14.38 -22.84 9.35
C ARG A 770 -13.60 -24.15 9.49
N ASN A 771 -12.33 -24.16 9.10
CA ASN A 771 -11.48 -25.35 9.15
C ASN A 771 -11.32 -25.87 10.58
N VAL A 772 -11.03 -24.99 11.55
CA VAL A 772 -10.86 -25.40 12.95
C VAL A 772 -12.17 -25.78 13.62
N THR A 773 -13.29 -25.11 13.28
CA THR A 773 -14.62 -25.49 13.76
C THR A 773 -14.99 -26.91 13.33
N TYR A 774 -14.81 -27.23 12.05
CA TYR A 774 -15.09 -28.58 11.54
C TYR A 774 -14.22 -29.64 12.21
N TYR A 775 -12.90 -29.42 12.23
CA TYR A 775 -11.97 -30.45 12.68
C TYR A 775 -12.08 -30.75 14.18
N ALA A 776 -12.41 -29.72 14.98
CA ALA A 776 -12.58 -29.84 16.42
C ALA A 776 -13.91 -30.50 16.83
N ASP A 777 -14.87 -30.67 15.91
CA ASP A 777 -16.16 -31.31 16.19
C ASP A 777 -16.11 -32.82 15.89
N PRO A 778 -16.02 -33.69 16.92
CA PRO A 778 -15.93 -35.13 16.71
C PRO A 778 -17.20 -35.75 16.08
N ALA A 779 -18.34 -35.06 16.13
CA ALA A 779 -19.57 -35.54 15.52
C ALA A 779 -19.60 -35.28 14.00
N LYS A 780 -18.77 -34.36 13.51
CA LYS A 780 -18.72 -33.97 12.09
C LYS A 780 -17.49 -34.50 11.37
N LEU A 781 -16.35 -34.59 12.06
CA LEU A 781 -15.07 -34.97 11.47
C LEU A 781 -15.14 -36.34 10.76
N GLN A 782 -15.08 -36.31 9.44
CA GLN A 782 -15.18 -37.50 8.60
C GLN A 782 -13.94 -38.39 8.72
N PRO A 783 -14.08 -39.73 8.66
CA PRO A 783 -12.95 -40.65 8.74
C PRO A 783 -11.85 -40.39 7.71
N ALA A 784 -12.20 -39.87 6.53
CA ALA A 784 -11.25 -39.55 5.47
C ALA A 784 -10.36 -38.33 5.78
N ASP A 785 -10.73 -37.49 6.75
CA ASP A 785 -9.96 -36.32 7.17
C ASP A 785 -9.25 -36.55 8.52
N GLN A 786 -9.47 -37.70 9.16
CA GLN A 786 -8.85 -38.05 10.43
C GLN A 786 -7.38 -38.43 10.24
N VAL A 787 -6.54 -38.03 11.19
CA VAL A 787 -5.17 -38.55 11.29
C VAL A 787 -5.21 -39.94 11.93
N PRO A 788 -4.65 -40.98 11.27
CA PRO A 788 -4.65 -42.34 11.82
C PRO A 788 -4.04 -42.40 13.23
N GLY A 789 -4.77 -43.04 14.14
CA GLY A 789 -4.32 -43.26 15.52
C GLY A 789 -4.62 -42.11 16.49
N LEU A 790 -5.19 -41.00 16.02
CA LEU A 790 -5.65 -39.91 16.88
C LEU A 790 -7.17 -39.98 17.08
N PRO A 791 -7.69 -39.66 18.29
CA PRO A 791 -9.12 -39.58 18.51
C PRO A 791 -9.73 -38.40 17.72
N ALA A 792 -10.99 -38.53 17.32
CA ALA A 792 -11.73 -37.40 16.75
C ALA A 792 -11.93 -36.29 17.81
N GLY A 793 -11.96 -35.03 17.37
CA GLY A 793 -12.14 -33.87 18.26
C GLY A 793 -10.86 -33.39 18.96
N VAL A 794 -9.68 -33.89 18.58
CA VAL A 794 -8.42 -33.25 18.98
C VAL A 794 -8.37 -31.85 18.37
N ALA A 795 -8.15 -30.84 19.21
CA ALA A 795 -8.10 -29.46 18.79
C ALA A 795 -6.85 -29.21 17.94
N PHE A 796 -7.06 -29.06 16.63
CA PHE A 796 -6.04 -28.70 15.64
C PHE A 796 -6.19 -27.24 15.22
N THR A 797 -5.10 -26.66 14.75
CA THR A 797 -5.10 -25.35 14.08
C THR A 797 -4.65 -25.51 12.63
N ASN A 798 -4.74 -24.44 11.84
CA ASN A 798 -4.22 -24.44 10.47
C ASN A 798 -2.70 -24.63 10.42
N ARG A 799 -1.95 -24.33 11.50
CA ARG A 799 -0.54 -24.74 11.62
C ARG A 799 -0.39 -26.25 11.73
N THR A 800 -1.28 -26.92 12.45
CA THR A 800 -1.29 -28.38 12.53
C THR A 800 -1.63 -29.00 11.17
N PHE A 801 -2.65 -28.47 10.49
CA PHE A 801 -3.04 -28.94 9.14
C PHE A 801 -1.88 -28.80 8.17
N ARG A 802 -1.23 -27.63 8.14
CA ARG A 802 0.01 -27.40 7.38
C ARG A 802 1.03 -28.50 7.63
N TYR A 803 1.40 -28.68 8.90
CA TYR A 803 2.49 -29.56 9.29
C TYR A 803 2.28 -31.00 8.82
N LEU A 804 1.02 -31.45 8.78
CA LEU A 804 0.63 -32.76 8.28
C LEU A 804 0.54 -32.84 6.75
N SER A 805 0.46 -31.72 6.05
CA SER A 805 0.36 -31.63 4.58
C SER A 805 1.71 -31.53 3.88
N LEU A 806 2.79 -31.30 4.64
CA LEU A 806 4.13 -31.07 4.09
C LEU A 806 4.64 -32.29 3.30
N PRO A 807 5.44 -32.08 2.24
CA PRO A 807 6.11 -33.14 1.49
C PRO A 807 7.14 -33.93 2.32
N HIS A 808 7.62 -33.34 3.43
CA HIS A 808 8.54 -33.97 4.37
C HIS A 808 8.02 -33.80 5.80
N PHE A 809 7.78 -34.93 6.46
CA PHE A 809 7.27 -34.97 7.82
C PHE A 809 8.17 -35.86 8.71
N PRO A 810 8.82 -35.29 9.74
CA PRO A 810 8.80 -33.88 10.14
C PRO A 810 9.56 -32.95 9.18
N GLU A 811 9.21 -31.65 9.20
CA GLU A 811 9.88 -30.64 8.38
C GLU A 811 11.37 -30.47 8.74
N GLY A 812 12.20 -30.05 7.78
CA GLY A 812 13.64 -29.85 7.98
C GLY A 812 14.48 -31.12 7.97
N ILE A 813 13.88 -32.30 7.70
CA ILE A 813 14.60 -33.56 7.49
C ILE A 813 14.42 -34.02 6.04
N ASP A 814 15.45 -33.81 5.24
CA ASP A 814 15.44 -34.20 3.83
C ASP A 814 15.26 -35.72 3.68
N GLY A 815 14.39 -36.12 2.75
CA GLY A 815 14.06 -37.53 2.51
C GLY A 815 13.11 -38.15 3.54
N ALA A 816 12.63 -37.39 4.53
CA ALA A 816 11.53 -37.83 5.38
C ALA A 816 10.27 -38.11 4.53
N PRO A 817 9.44 -39.09 4.92
CA PRO A 817 8.21 -39.41 4.20
C PRO A 817 7.23 -38.23 4.24
N PRO A 818 6.31 -38.13 3.26
CA PRO A 818 5.26 -37.12 3.28
C PRO A 818 4.35 -37.24 4.51
N GLY A 819 3.82 -36.10 4.94
CA GLY A 819 2.85 -36.07 6.04
C GLY A 819 1.51 -36.72 5.67
N PRO A 820 0.68 -37.13 6.65
CA PRO A 820 -0.57 -37.84 6.41
C PRO A 820 -1.60 -37.12 5.53
N PHE A 821 -1.52 -35.80 5.42
CA PHE A 821 -2.40 -34.97 4.58
C PHE A 821 -1.78 -34.62 3.23
N SER A 822 -0.53 -35.00 2.99
CA SER A 822 0.20 -34.63 1.78
C SER A 822 -0.38 -35.29 0.53
N GLN A 823 -0.50 -34.50 -0.54
CA GLN A 823 -0.93 -34.98 -1.85
C GLN A 823 0.04 -35.94 -2.52
N LEU A 824 1.30 -36.00 -2.07
CA LEU A 824 2.27 -36.99 -2.56
C LEU A 824 1.88 -38.43 -2.20
N LEU A 825 0.91 -38.63 -1.30
CA LEU A 825 0.36 -39.95 -0.96
C LEU A 825 -0.70 -40.45 -1.96
N ASP A 826 -1.21 -39.58 -2.85
CA ASP A 826 -2.27 -39.94 -3.82
C ASP A 826 -1.75 -40.66 -5.07
N GLY A 827 -0.43 -40.64 -5.30
CA GLY A 827 0.21 -41.23 -6.47
C GLY A 827 0.12 -40.35 -7.73
N GLY A 828 0.70 -40.84 -8.83
CA GLY A 828 0.71 -40.12 -10.12
C GLY A 828 1.65 -38.91 -10.19
N ALA A 829 2.35 -38.57 -9.10
CA ALA A 829 3.38 -37.55 -9.05
C ALA A 829 4.72 -38.12 -8.55
N ASP A 830 5.81 -37.64 -9.12
CA ASP A 830 7.17 -37.92 -8.67
C ASP A 830 7.38 -37.27 -7.28
N PRO A 831 7.77 -38.01 -6.23
CA PRO A 831 7.90 -37.48 -4.88
C PRO A 831 9.11 -36.55 -4.69
N LEU A 832 10.02 -36.45 -5.66
CA LEU A 832 11.18 -35.55 -5.62
C LEU A 832 10.93 -34.26 -6.41
N PHE A 833 10.18 -34.33 -7.51
CA PHE A 833 10.01 -33.21 -8.44
C PHE A 833 8.57 -32.77 -8.67
N ALA A 834 7.58 -33.47 -8.09
CA ALA A 834 6.15 -33.25 -8.28
C ALA A 834 5.67 -33.33 -9.76
N ARG A 835 6.48 -33.94 -10.62
CA ARG A 835 6.19 -34.15 -12.05
C ARG A 835 5.22 -35.31 -12.24
N THR A 836 4.34 -35.25 -13.26
CA THR A 836 3.41 -36.35 -13.53
C THR A 836 4.16 -37.64 -13.88
N VAL A 837 3.79 -38.75 -13.25
CA VAL A 837 4.31 -40.08 -13.53
C VAL A 837 3.19 -40.96 -14.08
N GLY A 838 3.39 -41.50 -15.28
CA GLY A 838 2.38 -42.30 -15.97
C GLY A 838 1.28 -41.45 -16.60
N ALA A 839 0.10 -42.04 -16.77
CA ALA A 839 -1.06 -41.33 -17.33
C ALA A 839 -1.63 -40.34 -16.28
N PRO A 840 -2.00 -39.11 -16.68
CA PRO A 840 -2.67 -38.16 -15.79
C PRO A 840 -3.91 -38.76 -15.13
N LEU A 841 -4.05 -38.60 -13.81
CA LEU A 841 -5.17 -39.15 -13.05
C LEU A 841 -6.38 -38.20 -13.05
N PRO A 842 -7.62 -38.72 -12.95
CA PRO A 842 -8.80 -37.89 -12.74
C PRO A 842 -8.81 -37.28 -11.33
N ALA A 843 -9.59 -36.21 -11.14
CA ALA A 843 -9.71 -35.51 -9.86
C ALA A 843 -10.12 -36.44 -8.69
N SER A 844 -10.91 -37.47 -8.96
CA SER A 844 -11.37 -38.46 -7.96
C SER A 844 -10.27 -39.38 -7.40
N ALA A 845 -9.08 -39.38 -8.00
CA ALA A 845 -7.92 -40.12 -7.51
C ALA A 845 -7.24 -39.43 -6.32
N TYR A 846 -7.41 -38.11 -6.17
CA TYR A 846 -6.79 -37.31 -5.12
C TYR A 846 -7.62 -37.35 -3.84
N ARG A 847 -7.15 -38.11 -2.84
CA ARG A 847 -7.91 -38.47 -1.63
C ARG A 847 -7.28 -37.97 -0.34
N SER A 848 -5.99 -37.66 -0.33
CA SER A 848 -5.36 -36.92 0.78
C SER A 848 -6.12 -35.62 1.03
N VAL A 849 -5.95 -35.03 2.21
CA VAL A 849 -6.60 -33.76 2.54
C VAL A 849 -6.15 -32.64 1.59
N LEU A 850 -4.85 -32.49 1.37
CA LEU A 850 -4.31 -31.46 0.47
C LEU A 850 -4.72 -31.73 -0.99
N GLY A 851 -4.63 -32.98 -1.46
CA GLY A 851 -4.98 -33.35 -2.83
C GLY A 851 -6.48 -33.21 -3.10
N TYR A 852 -7.33 -33.60 -2.15
CA TYR A 852 -8.77 -33.44 -2.31
C TYR A 852 -9.18 -31.97 -2.41
N ASP A 853 -8.61 -31.10 -1.56
CA ASP A 853 -8.85 -29.66 -1.58
C ASP A 853 -8.36 -29.03 -2.91
N ALA A 854 -7.17 -29.40 -3.40
CA ALA A 854 -6.63 -28.92 -4.68
C ALA A 854 -7.59 -29.17 -5.86
N PHE A 855 -8.16 -30.37 -5.94
CA PHE A 855 -9.01 -30.80 -7.05
C PHE A 855 -10.52 -30.57 -6.82
N ASN A 856 -10.88 -30.08 -5.64
CA ASN A 856 -12.24 -29.68 -5.25
C ASN A 856 -12.15 -28.36 -4.46
N PRO A 857 -11.76 -27.26 -5.13
CA PRO A 857 -11.60 -25.97 -4.46
C PRO A 857 -12.93 -25.50 -3.86
N GLY A 858 -12.85 -24.73 -2.78
CA GLY A 858 -14.03 -24.28 -2.04
C GLY A 858 -14.60 -25.32 -1.07
N THR A 859 -13.95 -26.47 -0.89
CA THR A 859 -14.35 -27.47 0.11
C THR A 859 -13.70 -27.18 1.47
N ASN A 860 -14.46 -27.28 2.56
CA ASN A 860 -13.86 -27.25 3.90
C ASN A 860 -13.59 -28.69 4.33
N PHE A 861 -12.52 -29.30 3.80
CA PHE A 861 -12.32 -30.75 3.89
C PHE A 861 -13.54 -31.52 3.33
N ARG A 862 -13.94 -32.63 3.94
CA ARG A 862 -15.17 -33.36 3.61
C ARG A 862 -16.28 -33.05 4.60
N ASP A 863 -16.32 -31.81 5.10
CA ASP A 863 -17.35 -31.35 6.01
C ASP A 863 -18.76 -31.60 5.42
N PRO A 864 -19.59 -32.43 6.09
CA PRO A 864 -20.94 -32.76 5.62
C PRO A 864 -21.98 -31.69 6.00
N THR A 865 -21.59 -30.58 6.63
CA THR A 865 -22.51 -29.51 7.03
C THR A 865 -22.96 -28.65 5.84
N ASN A 866 -23.41 -27.42 6.11
CA ASN A 866 -23.92 -26.52 5.08
C ASN A 866 -22.84 -26.24 4.04
N VAL A 867 -23.02 -26.83 2.85
CA VAL A 867 -22.09 -26.69 1.73
C VAL A 867 -21.89 -25.22 1.35
N LEU A 868 -22.91 -24.38 1.49
CA LEU A 868 -22.84 -22.95 1.15
C LEU A 868 -21.92 -22.16 2.06
N ASN A 869 -21.59 -22.71 3.23
CA ASN A 869 -20.63 -22.14 4.18
C ASN A 869 -19.22 -22.72 3.97
N GLN A 870 -18.90 -23.21 2.78
CA GLN A 870 -17.58 -23.75 2.44
C GLN A 870 -16.83 -22.82 1.48
N ASN A 871 -15.54 -22.63 1.74
CA ASN A 871 -14.69 -21.78 0.91
C ASN A 871 -13.22 -22.26 0.81
N GLY A 872 -12.86 -23.42 1.37
CA GLY A 872 -11.55 -24.04 1.15
C GLY A 872 -10.85 -24.44 2.45
N VAL A 873 -9.72 -25.14 2.31
CA VAL A 873 -8.80 -25.42 3.41
C VAL A 873 -7.57 -24.51 3.33
N VAL A 874 -7.20 -23.91 4.45
CA VAL A 874 -5.97 -23.12 4.58
C VAL A 874 -4.89 -23.96 5.25
N PHE A 875 -3.71 -24.05 4.62
CA PHE A 875 -2.57 -24.82 5.15
C PHE A 875 -1.47 -23.91 5.71
N PHE A 876 -1.86 -22.82 6.37
CA PHE A 876 -0.93 -21.92 7.04
C PHE A 876 -1.51 -21.31 8.33
N PRO A 877 -0.65 -20.91 9.30
CA PRO A 877 -1.01 -20.59 10.68
C PRO A 877 -1.98 -19.41 10.84
N GLY A 878 -2.57 -19.23 12.03
CA GLY A 878 -3.51 -18.13 12.31
C GLY A 878 -4.94 -18.53 12.67
N SER A 879 -5.14 -19.60 13.43
CA SER A 879 -6.48 -20.02 13.81
C SER A 879 -6.57 -20.71 15.15
N ALA A 880 -7.77 -20.70 15.73
CA ALA A 880 -8.07 -21.39 16.97
C ALA A 880 -9.54 -21.85 17.00
N PRO A 881 -9.83 -23.12 17.35
CA PRO A 881 -11.17 -23.49 17.76
C PRO A 881 -11.52 -22.80 19.08
N LEU A 882 -12.71 -22.23 19.19
CA LEU A 882 -13.17 -21.47 20.35
C LEU A 882 -14.02 -22.37 21.26
N TYR A 883 -13.74 -22.34 22.56
CA TYR A 883 -14.45 -23.15 23.56
C TYR A 883 -15.01 -22.31 24.71
N ARG A 884 -16.17 -22.74 25.22
CA ARG A 884 -16.72 -22.34 26.52
C ARG A 884 -17.20 -23.60 27.23
N GLY A 885 -16.25 -24.40 27.70
CA GLY A 885 -16.47 -25.77 28.19
C GLY A 885 -16.71 -26.79 27.06
N SER A 886 -17.51 -26.43 26.06
CA SER A 886 -17.67 -27.15 24.78
C SER A 886 -17.24 -26.28 23.61
N LEU A 887 -17.05 -26.86 22.43
CA LEU A 887 -16.79 -26.12 21.20
C LEU A 887 -17.98 -25.18 20.91
N ILE A 888 -17.69 -23.93 20.54
CA ILE A 888 -18.70 -22.91 20.21
C ILE A 888 -18.53 -22.31 18.82
N GLY A 889 -17.37 -22.50 18.17
CA GLY A 889 -17.07 -21.94 16.87
C GLY A 889 -15.56 -21.92 16.60
N GLY A 890 -15.15 -21.05 15.68
CA GLY A 890 -13.75 -20.93 15.26
C GLY A 890 -13.35 -19.49 15.02
N LEU A 891 -12.09 -19.19 15.32
CA LEU A 891 -11.43 -17.92 15.03
C LEU A 891 -10.38 -18.15 13.94
N GLY A 892 -10.41 -17.30 12.92
CA GLY A 892 -9.37 -17.19 11.90
C GLY A 892 -8.83 -15.77 11.84
N VAL A 893 -7.50 -15.67 11.78
CA VAL A 893 -6.75 -14.41 11.67
C VAL A 893 -5.77 -14.54 10.52
N SER A 894 -5.64 -13.50 9.69
CA SER A 894 -4.68 -13.47 8.58
C SER A 894 -4.22 -12.04 8.29
N GLY A 895 -2.94 -11.83 8.02
CA GLY A 895 -2.40 -10.53 7.59
C GLY A 895 -0.89 -10.53 7.38
N ASP A 896 -0.17 -9.61 8.05
CA ASP A 896 1.24 -9.30 7.72
C ASP A 896 2.30 -10.28 8.24
N GLY A 897 1.93 -11.54 8.44
CA GLY A 897 2.88 -12.60 8.73
C GLY A 897 2.25 -13.78 9.45
N VAL A 898 2.69 -14.97 9.10
CA VAL A 898 2.23 -16.26 9.64
C VAL A 898 2.51 -16.48 11.13
N ASP A 899 3.70 -16.12 11.63
CA ASP A 899 3.98 -16.20 13.06
C ASP A 899 3.25 -15.08 13.82
N GLN A 900 3.00 -13.94 13.17
CA GLN A 900 2.15 -12.87 13.68
C GLN A 900 0.68 -13.30 13.75
N ASP A 901 0.19 -14.03 12.75
CA ASP A 901 -1.18 -14.55 12.72
C ASP A 901 -1.44 -15.42 13.95
N ASP A 902 -0.50 -16.29 14.34
CA ASP A 902 -0.61 -17.11 15.56
C ASP A 902 -0.56 -16.27 16.85
N VAL A 903 0.35 -15.29 16.95
CA VAL A 903 0.40 -14.39 18.11
C VAL A 903 -0.93 -13.67 18.29
N VAL A 904 -1.45 -13.08 17.21
CA VAL A 904 -2.71 -12.33 17.23
C VAL A 904 -3.90 -13.26 17.48
N THR A 905 -3.88 -14.47 16.92
CA THR A 905 -4.92 -15.49 17.19
C THR A 905 -4.94 -15.88 18.66
N ALA A 906 -3.78 -16.11 19.27
CA ALA A 906 -3.69 -16.42 20.69
C ALA A 906 -4.22 -15.28 21.55
N GLY A 907 -3.94 -14.03 21.20
CA GLY A 907 -4.56 -12.85 21.82
C GLY A 907 -6.08 -12.83 21.66
N GLY A 908 -6.59 -13.12 20.45
CA GLY A 908 -8.02 -13.17 20.17
C GLY A 908 -8.76 -14.31 20.90
N ALA A 909 -8.11 -15.44 21.13
CA ALA A 909 -8.70 -16.61 21.77
C ALA A 909 -8.72 -16.53 23.31
N VAL A 910 -8.18 -15.47 23.93
CA VAL A 910 -8.18 -15.29 25.39
C VAL A 910 -9.61 -15.38 25.95
N GLY A 911 -9.82 -16.32 26.87
CA GLY A 911 -11.14 -16.59 27.46
C GLY A 911 -11.95 -17.68 26.74
N PHE A 912 -11.43 -18.20 25.62
CA PHE A 912 -12.06 -19.25 24.81
C PHE A 912 -11.16 -20.49 24.64
N ASP A 913 -10.31 -20.74 25.64
CA ASP A 913 -9.27 -21.77 25.60
C ASP A 913 -9.81 -23.20 25.47
N VAL A 914 -9.05 -24.05 24.78
CA VAL A 914 -9.33 -25.50 24.73
C VAL A 914 -9.35 -26.07 26.17
N PRO A 915 -10.46 -26.69 26.62
CA PRO A 915 -10.58 -27.18 27.98
C PRO A 915 -9.65 -28.37 28.22
N PRO A 916 -9.20 -28.63 29.47
CA PRO A 916 -8.30 -29.75 29.78
C PRO A 916 -8.82 -31.15 29.41
N THR A 917 -10.14 -31.28 29.17
CA THR A 917 -10.79 -32.52 28.73
C THR A 917 -10.65 -32.80 27.23
N VAL A 918 -10.19 -31.83 26.45
CA VAL A 918 -9.95 -31.94 25.02
C VAL A 918 -8.45 -31.93 24.77
N LEU A 919 -7.96 -32.94 24.04
CA LEU A 919 -6.56 -32.98 23.63
C LEU A 919 -6.29 -31.89 22.59
N ARG A 920 -5.17 -31.20 22.72
CA ARG A 920 -4.61 -30.33 21.68
C ARG A 920 -3.61 -31.08 20.82
N ALA A 921 -3.35 -30.57 19.61
CA ALA A 921 -2.33 -31.10 18.72
C ALA A 921 -0.96 -31.27 19.41
N ASP A 922 -0.57 -30.33 20.28
CA ASP A 922 0.70 -30.38 21.02
C ASP A 922 0.69 -31.38 22.18
N GLN A 923 -0.36 -32.17 22.37
CA GLN A 923 -0.44 -33.24 23.38
C GLN A 923 -0.47 -34.63 22.75
N VAL A 924 -0.38 -34.71 21.43
CA VAL A 924 -0.41 -35.97 20.68
C VAL A 924 0.82 -36.13 19.78
N PHE A 925 1.04 -37.36 19.31
CA PHE A 925 2.17 -37.72 18.46
C PHE A 925 1.69 -38.43 17.20
N VAL A 926 2.33 -38.14 16.08
CA VAL A 926 2.13 -38.82 14.78
C VAL A 926 3.50 -39.27 14.29
N ALA A 927 3.65 -40.56 13.99
CA ALA A 927 4.94 -41.17 13.63
C ALA A 927 6.10 -40.80 14.58
N GLY A 928 5.82 -40.67 15.88
CA GLY A 928 6.81 -40.28 16.90
C GLY A 928 7.12 -38.78 16.98
N VAL A 929 6.46 -37.94 16.17
CA VAL A 929 6.64 -36.48 16.15
C VAL A 929 5.49 -35.79 16.88
N ARG A 930 5.82 -34.86 17.79
CA ARG A 930 4.85 -34.00 18.47
C ARG A 930 4.34 -32.93 17.51
N LEU A 931 3.02 -32.77 17.39
CA LEU A 931 2.46 -31.80 16.43
C LEU A 931 2.50 -30.36 16.98
N PRO A 932 2.73 -29.34 16.14
CA PRO A 932 2.60 -27.96 16.53
C PRO A 932 1.13 -27.55 16.65
N TYR A 933 0.79 -26.78 17.69
CA TYR A 933 -0.53 -26.17 17.86
C TYR A 933 -0.50 -24.68 17.45
N GLN A 934 0.38 -23.90 18.06
CA GLN A 934 0.68 -22.52 17.68
C GLN A 934 2.19 -22.28 17.88
N LYS A 935 2.76 -21.31 17.15
CA LYS A 935 4.16 -20.92 17.27
C LYS A 935 4.24 -19.41 17.48
N PHE A 936 5.09 -19.01 18.43
CA PHE A 936 5.25 -17.61 18.79
C PHE A 936 6.66 -17.12 18.46
N ASN A 937 6.73 -15.88 17.97
CA ASN A 937 7.99 -15.17 17.86
C ASN A 937 8.61 -14.97 19.25
N ARG A 938 9.94 -15.03 19.33
CA ARG A 938 10.66 -14.78 20.59
C ARG A 938 10.47 -13.35 21.11
N ASN A 939 10.37 -12.39 20.18
CA ASN A 939 9.99 -11.01 20.46
C ASN A 939 8.87 -10.58 19.49
N PRO A 940 7.59 -10.86 19.79
CA PRO A 940 6.50 -10.58 18.87
C PRO A 940 6.23 -9.08 18.67
N GLN A 941 6.64 -8.23 19.62
CA GLN A 941 6.42 -6.79 19.58
C GLN A 941 7.58 -6.02 18.93
N GLY A 942 8.64 -6.72 18.51
CA GLY A 942 9.79 -6.13 17.81
C GLY A 942 10.93 -5.77 18.74
#